data_AF-A0A7L3PUH8-F1
#
_entry.id   AF-A0A7L3PUH8-F1
#
_cell.length_a   1.000
_cell.length_b   1.000
_cell.length_c   1.000
_cell.angle_alpha   90.00
_cell.angle_beta   90.00
_cell.angle_gamma   90.00
#
_symmetry.space_group_name_H-M   'P 1'
#
loop_
_entity.id
_entity.type
_entity.pdbx_description
1 polymer ?
#
loop_
_entity_poly.entity_id
_entity_poly.type
_entity_poly.pdbx_seq_one_letter_code
_entity_poly.pdbx_strand_id
1 'polypeptide(L)'
;MGVPAFFRWLSRKYPSIIVNCIEEKAKECNGVKVPIDTSKPNPNEVEFDNLYLDMNGIIHPCTHPEDKPAPKNEDEMMVAIFEYIDRIFNIVRPRRLLYMAIDGVAPRAKMNQQRSRRFRASKEGMEAAEEKQKIRQEILAKGGFLPPEEVKERFDSNCITPGTEFMDNLAKCLRYYIADRLNSDPGWKNLTVILSDASAPGEGEHKIMDYIRRQRAQPNHDPNTHHCLCGADADLIMLGLATHEPNFTIIREEFKPNKPKPCALCNQMGHEVKDCQGLPREKQGKHDQFADTLPVSEQEFIFIRLCVLREYLERELTMASLPFTFDFERSVDDWVFMCFFVGNDFLPHLPSLEIREGAIDRLVNIYKNVVHKTGGYLTESGFVNLQRVQMIMLAVGEVEDSIFKKRKDDDDNFKRRQKEKRKRLKRDQPSFIPGGQFSPQALGNRSSPQAICNPRQAAFEMRMHERQNSTTSASPNTSLTPDGSPSLGGGGIKRKPEDSDSEPEPEDNIRLWETGWKQRYYKNKFDVDASDDKFRRKVVQSYVEGLCWVLRYYYQGCASWNWYYPFHYAPFASDFEGIADMPSDFEKGSKPFKPLEQLMGVFPAASGNFLPPTWRKLMTDPESSIIDFYPEDFAIDLNGKKYAWQGVALLPFVDERRLRAALEKVYPDLTPEESRRNSLGGDVLFVGKHHPLCDFIVEQYKTKNKEPVDIPPELCHGIQGKLSLNDNAVLPDQVVESPVPMLRDLTQNSAVSISFKDPQFAEDFVFKATVLPGAKKPAPVLKPGDWEKTNNDGRPWRPQLGFNRDRKPVHLDQSAFRTLGHTMPRERGMPGMYPNAMPLGAYGTPYARPLLGGQQQIPKLLSNLRPQESWRGPTPLFQQAPQRTAGAAPLLAWNRMLQSPNQFQPAQYQGLGPMGYPQRPEDRMDRGRQVGTPSVLHPSKAPLLGAVKRE
;
A
#
# COMPACT_ATOMS: atom_id res chain seq x y z
N MET A 1 -1.95 -11.11 7.63
CA MET A 1 -1.00 -10.15 8.24
C MET A 1 -1.14 -8.87 7.44
N GLY A 2 -1.13 -7.69 8.05
CA GLY A 2 -1.48 -6.48 7.28
C GLY A 2 -0.42 -6.13 6.24
N VAL A 3 -0.87 -5.72 5.04
CA VAL A 3 -0.04 -5.08 4.01
C VAL A 3 0.88 -3.98 4.57
N PRO A 4 0.42 -3.08 5.48
CA PRO A 4 1.30 -2.08 6.11
C PRO A 4 2.36 -2.67 7.04
N ALA A 5 2.25 -3.93 7.47
CA ALA A 5 3.25 -4.58 8.31
C ALA A 5 4.40 -5.17 7.49
N PHE A 6 4.10 -5.85 6.38
CA PHE A 6 5.12 -6.35 5.46
C PHE A 6 5.89 -5.20 4.82
N PHE A 7 5.20 -4.22 4.21
CA PHE A 7 5.84 -3.07 3.58
C PHE A 7 6.68 -2.26 4.57
N ARG A 8 6.26 -2.14 5.84
CA ARG A 8 7.03 -1.46 6.90
C ARG A 8 8.26 -2.25 7.36
N TRP A 9 8.27 -3.58 7.28
CA TRP A 9 9.49 -4.37 7.49
C TRP A 9 10.44 -4.19 6.31
N LEU A 10 9.92 -4.35 5.08
CA LEU A 10 10.69 -4.27 3.84
C LEU A 10 11.37 -2.90 3.65
N SER A 11 10.62 -1.80 3.79
CA SER A 11 11.12 -0.42 3.69
C SER A 11 12.18 -0.06 4.73
N ARG A 12 12.16 -0.70 5.90
CA ARG A 12 13.17 -0.51 6.96
C ARG A 12 14.45 -1.30 6.70
N LYS A 13 14.32 -2.53 6.16
CA LYS A 13 15.44 -3.43 5.91
C LYS A 13 16.18 -3.09 4.61
N TYR A 14 15.45 -2.69 3.58
CA TYR A 14 15.93 -2.46 2.23
C TYR A 14 15.58 -1.04 1.72
N PRO A 15 15.99 0.05 2.41
CA PRO A 15 15.48 1.40 2.13
C PRO A 15 15.72 1.89 0.69
N SER A 16 16.77 1.43 0.02
CA SER A 16 17.11 1.86 -1.36
C SER A 16 16.17 1.34 -2.45
N ILE A 17 15.21 0.45 -2.14
CA ILE A 17 14.19 0.03 -3.12
C ILE A 17 13.18 1.14 -3.41
N ILE A 18 12.98 2.08 -2.48
CA ILE A 18 11.98 3.15 -2.57
C ILE A 18 12.57 4.38 -3.28
N VAL A 19 11.78 4.96 -4.18
CA VAL A 19 12.05 6.24 -4.85
C VAL A 19 10.75 7.05 -4.90
N ASN A 20 10.76 8.31 -4.49
CA ASN A 20 9.58 9.18 -4.59
C ASN A 20 9.32 9.55 -6.05
N CYS A 21 8.05 9.55 -6.46
CA CYS A 21 7.65 9.93 -7.81
C CYS A 21 7.84 11.44 -8.04
N ILE A 22 8.23 11.80 -9.26
CA ILE A 22 8.31 13.17 -9.75
C ILE A 22 7.06 13.42 -10.61
N GLU A 23 6.17 14.27 -10.11
CA GLU A 23 4.91 14.63 -10.78
C GLU A 23 5.06 15.97 -11.52
N GLU A 24 4.79 15.98 -12.82
CA GLU A 24 4.66 17.24 -13.57
C GLU A 24 3.30 17.85 -13.27
N LYS A 25 3.26 19.00 -12.58
CA LYS A 25 1.99 19.68 -12.27
C LYS A 25 1.50 20.49 -13.47
N ALA A 26 0.22 20.31 -13.81
CA ALA A 26 -0.47 21.09 -14.84
C ALA A 26 -0.37 22.60 -14.54
N LYS A 27 -0.09 23.40 -15.58
CA LYS A 27 0.08 24.85 -15.45
C LYS A 27 -1.24 25.55 -15.69
N GLU A 28 -1.62 26.44 -14.79
CA GLU A 28 -2.82 27.26 -14.95
C GLU A 28 -2.48 28.56 -15.69
N CYS A 29 -3.19 28.81 -16.79
CA CYS A 29 -3.04 30.00 -17.63
C CYS A 29 -4.42 30.63 -17.82
N ASN A 30 -4.61 31.85 -17.30
CA ASN A 30 -5.87 32.60 -17.38
C ASN A 30 -7.12 31.81 -16.88
N GLY A 31 -6.97 31.01 -15.82
CA GLY A 31 -8.04 30.15 -15.29
C GLY A 31 -8.27 28.84 -16.04
N VAL A 32 -7.50 28.55 -17.09
CA VAL A 32 -7.51 27.29 -17.81
C VAL A 32 -6.29 26.47 -17.42
N LYS A 33 -6.50 25.25 -16.92
CA LYS A 33 -5.41 24.27 -16.72
C LYS A 33 -4.96 23.75 -18.08
N VAL A 34 -3.70 24.01 -18.43
CA VAL A 34 -3.06 23.44 -19.62
C VAL A 34 -2.79 21.95 -19.37
N PRO A 35 -3.28 21.03 -20.21
CA PRO A 35 -2.99 19.60 -20.09
C PRO A 35 -1.50 19.29 -20.07
N ILE A 36 -1.13 18.23 -19.36
CA ILE A 36 0.25 17.72 -19.34
C ILE A 36 0.47 16.93 -20.63
N ASP A 37 1.59 17.18 -21.31
CA ASP A 37 1.95 16.46 -22.52
C ASP A 37 2.72 15.18 -22.17
N THR A 38 1.95 14.10 -22.02
CA THR A 38 2.41 12.74 -21.69
C THR A 38 3.32 12.12 -22.76
N SER A 39 3.32 12.64 -23.99
CA SER A 39 4.20 12.17 -25.08
C SER A 39 5.67 12.57 -24.85
N LYS A 40 5.93 13.57 -23.99
CA LYS A 40 7.28 13.95 -23.58
C LYS A 40 7.96 12.85 -22.75
N PRO A 41 9.32 12.79 -22.76
CA PRO A 41 10.09 11.92 -21.87
C PRO A 41 9.66 12.03 -20.41
N ASN A 42 9.74 10.93 -19.68
CA ASN A 42 9.22 10.83 -18.33
C ASN A 42 10.10 11.63 -17.33
N PRO A 43 9.51 12.53 -16.51
CA PRO A 43 10.25 13.35 -15.54
C PRO A 43 10.95 12.55 -14.42
N ASN A 44 10.65 11.25 -14.27
CA ASN A 44 11.31 10.35 -13.32
C ASN A 44 12.69 9.84 -13.80
N GLU A 45 13.13 10.25 -14.99
CA GLU A 45 14.40 9.81 -15.63
C GLU A 45 14.42 8.29 -15.90
N VAL A 46 13.23 7.68 -16.12
CA VAL A 46 13.00 6.29 -16.53
C VAL A 46 11.74 6.20 -17.40
N GLU A 47 11.79 5.48 -18.52
CA GLU A 47 10.60 5.16 -19.33
C GLU A 47 10.03 3.80 -18.91
N PHE A 48 8.74 3.58 -19.15
CA PHE A 48 8.07 2.30 -18.91
C PHE A 48 7.34 1.83 -20.18
N ASP A 49 7.45 0.55 -20.51
CA ASP A 49 6.74 -0.02 -21.66
C ASP A 49 5.29 -0.31 -21.29
N ASN A 50 5.08 -1.01 -20.17
CA ASN A 50 3.78 -1.54 -19.77
C ASN A 50 3.36 -1.03 -18.39
N LEU A 51 2.19 -0.39 -18.30
CA LEU A 51 1.52 -0.05 -17.06
C LEU A 51 0.37 -1.03 -16.80
N TYR A 52 0.35 -1.61 -15.61
CA TYR A 52 -0.70 -2.49 -15.12
C TYR A 52 -1.41 -1.80 -13.94
N LEU A 53 -2.74 -1.73 -13.97
CA LEU A 53 -3.55 -1.17 -12.89
C LEU A 53 -4.37 -2.29 -12.24
N ASP A 54 -4.09 -2.59 -10.97
CA ASP A 54 -5.12 -3.11 -10.09
C ASP A 54 -6.14 -1.99 -9.84
N MET A 55 -7.32 -2.14 -10.45
CA MET A 55 -8.39 -1.15 -10.34
C MET A 55 -9.05 -1.17 -8.95
N ASN A 56 -9.02 -2.27 -8.21
CA ASN A 56 -9.62 -2.33 -6.88
C ASN A 56 -8.83 -1.48 -5.88
N GLY A 57 -7.50 -1.44 -6.03
CA GLY A 57 -6.63 -0.47 -5.35
C GLY A 57 -6.92 1.02 -5.67
N ILE A 58 -7.68 1.32 -6.73
CA ILE A 58 -8.08 2.68 -7.13
C ILE A 58 -9.53 2.99 -6.73
N ILE A 59 -10.47 2.06 -6.98
CA ILE A 59 -11.91 2.24 -6.70
C ILE A 59 -12.15 2.47 -5.20
N HIS A 60 -11.43 1.76 -4.32
CA HIS A 60 -11.57 1.93 -2.87
C HIS A 60 -11.22 3.38 -2.42
N PRO A 61 -10.00 3.91 -2.65
CA PRO A 61 -9.68 5.31 -2.33
C PRO A 61 -10.59 6.37 -2.98
N CYS A 62 -11.08 6.15 -4.21
CA CYS A 62 -11.93 7.13 -4.88
C CYS A 62 -13.38 7.16 -4.36
N THR A 63 -13.91 6.03 -3.88
CA THR A 63 -15.30 5.95 -3.35
C THR A 63 -15.41 6.31 -1.86
N HIS A 64 -14.36 6.04 -1.07
CA HIS A 64 -14.32 6.36 0.37
C HIS A 64 -12.93 6.90 0.80
N PRO A 65 -12.54 8.11 0.33
CA PRO A 65 -11.25 8.71 0.64
C PRO A 65 -11.11 9.04 2.14
N GLU A 66 -9.94 8.78 2.73
CA GLU A 66 -9.70 9.09 4.16
C GLU A 66 -9.47 10.58 4.44
N ASP A 67 -8.89 11.31 3.48
CA ASP A 67 -8.44 12.71 3.62
C ASP A 67 -9.36 13.75 2.93
N LYS A 68 -10.49 13.30 2.35
CA LYS A 68 -11.46 14.14 1.62
C LYS A 68 -12.90 13.76 2.03
N PRO A 69 -13.90 14.63 1.85
CA PRO A 69 -15.29 14.18 1.87
C PRO A 69 -15.53 13.12 0.78
N ALA A 70 -16.37 12.12 1.07
CA ALA A 70 -16.77 11.13 0.08
C ALA A 70 -17.62 11.77 -1.05
N PRO A 71 -17.54 11.25 -2.29
CA PRO A 71 -18.41 11.65 -3.41
C PRO A 71 -19.91 11.55 -3.06
N LYS A 72 -20.75 12.37 -3.72
CA LYS A 72 -22.20 12.42 -3.45
C LYS A 72 -23.01 11.32 -4.16
N ASN A 73 -22.55 10.86 -5.32
CA ASN A 73 -23.22 9.89 -6.18
C ASN A 73 -22.19 9.08 -7.00
N GLU A 74 -22.65 8.09 -7.75
CA GLU A 74 -21.77 7.27 -8.59
C GLU A 74 -21.05 8.09 -9.68
N ASP A 75 -21.68 9.12 -10.26
CA ASP A 75 -21.03 10.00 -11.26
C ASP A 75 -19.75 10.67 -10.73
N GLU A 76 -19.82 11.27 -9.53
CA GLU A 76 -18.65 11.87 -8.87
C GLU A 76 -17.58 10.81 -8.55
N MET A 77 -17.96 9.55 -8.30
CA MET A 77 -17.02 8.44 -8.10
C MET A 77 -16.34 8.03 -9.41
N MET A 78 -17.06 7.93 -10.52
CA MET A 78 -16.50 7.60 -11.84
C MET A 78 -15.52 8.68 -12.30
N VAL A 79 -15.86 9.96 -12.14
CA VAL A 79 -14.94 11.08 -12.43
C VAL A 79 -13.70 11.03 -11.53
N ALA A 80 -13.86 10.75 -10.23
CA ALA A 80 -12.71 10.60 -9.33
C ALA A 80 -11.80 9.41 -9.70
N ILE A 81 -12.36 8.31 -10.22
CA ILE A 81 -11.58 7.18 -10.76
C ILE A 81 -10.83 7.61 -12.03
N PHE A 82 -11.46 8.34 -12.96
CA PHE A 82 -10.81 8.85 -14.17
C PHE A 82 -9.65 9.80 -13.84
N GLU A 83 -9.84 10.77 -12.93
CA GLU A 83 -8.77 11.67 -12.46
C GLU A 83 -7.60 10.90 -11.82
N TYR A 84 -7.87 9.79 -11.13
CA TYR A 84 -6.85 8.95 -10.52
C TYR A 84 -6.04 8.19 -11.58
N ILE A 85 -6.70 7.56 -12.55
CA ILE A 85 -6.03 6.86 -13.66
C ILE A 85 -5.18 7.85 -14.45
N ASP A 86 -5.72 9.04 -14.76
CA ASP A 86 -5.00 10.12 -15.43
C ASP A 86 -3.75 10.53 -14.63
N ARG A 87 -3.84 10.63 -13.30
CA ARG A 87 -2.68 10.95 -12.44
C ARG A 87 -1.61 9.86 -12.50
N ILE A 88 -1.96 8.58 -12.41
CA ILE A 88 -0.99 7.48 -12.55
C ILE A 88 -0.37 7.48 -13.96
N PHE A 89 -1.16 7.67 -15.00
CA PHE A 89 -0.70 7.72 -16.39
C PHE A 89 0.30 8.87 -16.60
N ASN A 90 0.03 10.06 -16.06
CA ASN A 90 0.92 11.22 -16.11
C ASN A 90 2.30 10.98 -15.46
N ILE A 91 2.36 10.11 -14.44
CA ILE A 91 3.58 9.73 -13.71
C ILE A 91 4.37 8.64 -14.45
N VAL A 92 3.68 7.60 -14.92
CA VAL A 92 4.32 6.40 -15.50
C VAL A 92 4.59 6.54 -17.00
N ARG A 93 3.66 7.16 -17.74
CA ARG A 93 3.73 7.37 -19.21
C ARG A 93 4.10 6.10 -19.98
N PRO A 94 3.30 5.02 -19.90
CA PRO A 94 3.57 3.77 -20.61
C PRO A 94 3.70 3.99 -22.13
N ARG A 95 4.57 3.20 -22.78
CA ARG A 95 4.92 3.37 -24.21
C ARG A 95 4.42 2.26 -25.14
N ARG A 96 3.97 1.12 -24.61
CA ARG A 96 3.42 -0.03 -25.37
C ARG A 96 2.04 -0.44 -24.89
N LEU A 97 1.86 -0.64 -23.58
CA LEU A 97 0.63 -1.23 -22.99
C LEU A 97 0.10 -0.44 -21.77
N LEU A 98 -1.22 -0.29 -21.71
CA LEU A 98 -1.98 -0.08 -20.48
C LEU A 98 -2.93 -1.26 -20.26
N TYR A 99 -2.77 -2.02 -19.18
CA TYR A 99 -3.64 -3.12 -18.80
C TYR A 99 -4.42 -2.74 -17.53
N MET A 100 -5.75 -2.75 -17.60
CA MET A 100 -6.65 -2.31 -16.53
C MET A 100 -7.44 -3.52 -16.00
N ALA A 101 -7.13 -3.97 -14.79
CA ALA A 101 -7.68 -5.18 -14.21
C ALA A 101 -8.62 -4.85 -13.03
N ILE A 102 -9.92 -5.12 -13.20
CA ILE A 102 -10.88 -5.15 -12.10
C ILE A 102 -10.95 -6.59 -11.56
N ASP A 103 -11.11 -6.79 -10.25
CA ASP A 103 -11.39 -8.12 -9.71
C ASP A 103 -12.62 -8.73 -10.41
N GLY A 104 -12.44 -9.93 -10.97
CA GLY A 104 -13.52 -10.83 -11.36
C GLY A 104 -13.84 -11.84 -10.26
N VAL A 105 -14.60 -12.88 -10.59
CA VAL A 105 -14.87 -13.98 -9.65
C VAL A 105 -13.55 -14.61 -9.20
N ALA A 106 -13.31 -14.66 -7.90
CA ALA A 106 -12.08 -15.15 -7.30
C ALA A 106 -12.16 -16.66 -6.97
N PRO A 107 -11.02 -17.34 -6.76
CA PRO A 107 -11.02 -18.73 -6.31
C PRO A 107 -11.64 -18.91 -4.92
N ARG A 108 -12.18 -20.11 -4.64
CA ARG A 108 -12.88 -20.42 -3.39
C ARG A 108 -12.07 -20.12 -2.12
N ALA A 109 -10.75 -20.29 -2.18
CA ALA A 109 -9.83 -19.89 -1.11
C ALA A 109 -9.94 -18.38 -0.77
N LYS A 110 -9.92 -17.48 -1.77
CA LYS A 110 -10.07 -16.03 -1.56
C LYS A 110 -11.50 -15.64 -1.19
N MET A 111 -12.52 -16.32 -1.71
CA MET A 111 -13.93 -16.04 -1.36
C MET A 111 -14.16 -16.09 0.16
N ASN A 112 -13.49 -16.99 0.88
CA ASN A 112 -13.58 -17.06 2.34
C ASN A 112 -12.94 -15.84 3.04
N GLN A 113 -11.80 -15.34 2.54
CA GLN A 113 -11.17 -14.10 3.01
C GLN A 113 -12.07 -12.89 2.74
N GLN A 114 -12.60 -12.79 1.52
CA GLN A 114 -13.53 -11.73 1.12
C GLN A 114 -14.77 -11.75 2.01
N ARG A 115 -15.43 -12.89 2.19
CA ARG A 115 -16.58 -13.04 3.10
C ARG A 115 -16.26 -12.59 4.53
N SER A 116 -15.10 -13.00 5.06
CA SER A 116 -14.63 -12.58 6.39
C SER A 116 -14.44 -11.06 6.49
N ARG A 117 -14.03 -10.37 5.41
CA ARG A 117 -13.96 -8.90 5.35
C ARG A 117 -15.34 -8.25 5.22
N ARG A 118 -16.21 -8.75 4.31
CA ARG A 118 -17.53 -8.18 4.01
C ARG A 118 -18.47 -8.25 5.22
N PHE A 119 -18.50 -9.38 5.94
CA PHE A 119 -19.26 -9.52 7.20
C PHE A 119 -18.73 -8.59 8.30
N ARG A 120 -17.40 -8.45 8.47
CA ARG A 120 -16.82 -7.50 9.43
C ARG A 120 -17.12 -6.05 9.09
N ALA A 121 -16.96 -5.65 7.83
CA ALA A 121 -17.28 -4.29 7.38
C ALA A 121 -18.77 -3.94 7.60
N SER A 122 -19.67 -4.92 7.48
CA SER A 122 -21.08 -4.75 7.84
C SER A 122 -21.29 -4.59 9.34
N LYS A 123 -20.69 -5.46 10.18
CA LYS A 123 -20.83 -5.41 11.65
C LYS A 123 -20.21 -4.15 12.25
N GLU A 124 -18.92 -3.90 11.98
CA GLU A 124 -18.21 -2.67 12.36
C GLU A 124 -18.96 -1.44 11.83
N GLY A 125 -19.56 -1.57 10.64
CA GLY A 125 -20.38 -0.54 10.00
C GLY A 125 -21.72 -0.26 10.67
N MET A 126 -22.33 -1.22 11.36
CA MET A 126 -23.55 -1.05 12.15
C MET A 126 -23.21 -0.50 13.54
N GLU A 127 -22.26 -1.13 14.22
CA GLU A 127 -21.76 -0.72 15.55
C GLU A 127 -21.34 0.78 15.57
N ALA A 128 -20.58 1.22 14.56
CA ALA A 128 -20.16 2.62 14.44
C ALA A 128 -21.31 3.59 14.12
N ALA A 129 -22.41 3.13 13.52
CA ALA A 129 -23.59 3.96 13.28
C ALA A 129 -24.41 4.14 14.57
N GLU A 130 -24.59 3.07 15.35
CA GLU A 130 -25.24 3.10 16.65
C GLU A 130 -24.44 3.94 17.67
N GLU A 131 -23.12 3.76 17.73
CA GLU A 131 -22.24 4.57 18.58
C GLU A 131 -22.34 6.06 18.20
N LYS A 132 -22.26 6.39 16.90
CA LYS A 132 -22.42 7.76 16.40
C LYS A 132 -23.79 8.35 16.77
N GLN A 133 -24.88 7.59 16.64
CA GLN A 133 -26.22 8.04 17.00
C GLN A 133 -26.37 8.27 18.51
N LYS A 134 -25.83 7.37 19.35
CA LYS A 134 -25.82 7.49 20.81
C LYS A 134 -25.03 8.74 21.27
N ILE A 135 -23.82 8.93 20.77
CA ILE A 135 -22.99 10.10 21.12
C ILE A 135 -23.65 11.40 20.62
N ARG A 136 -24.27 11.39 19.43
CA ARG A 136 -25.06 12.53 18.91
C ARG A 136 -26.22 12.89 19.83
N GLN A 137 -26.99 11.91 20.33
CA GLN A 137 -28.04 12.12 21.33
C GLN A 137 -27.48 12.65 22.65
N GLU A 138 -26.37 12.10 23.14
CA GLU A 138 -25.72 12.56 24.37
C GLU A 138 -25.22 14.01 24.29
N ILE A 139 -24.63 14.44 23.16
CA ILE A 139 -24.17 15.81 22.96
C ILE A 139 -25.37 16.78 22.93
N LEU A 140 -26.43 16.42 22.20
CA LEU A 140 -27.66 17.22 22.13
C LEU A 140 -28.33 17.34 23.52
N ALA A 141 -28.41 16.25 24.28
CA ALA A 141 -28.94 16.23 25.65
C ALA A 141 -28.09 17.07 26.63
N LYS A 142 -26.76 17.16 26.40
CA LYS A 142 -25.84 18.04 27.14
C LYS A 142 -25.89 19.51 26.65
N GLY A 143 -26.76 19.84 25.68
CA GLY A 143 -26.91 21.19 25.13
C GLY A 143 -25.80 21.63 24.17
N GLY A 144 -25.01 20.67 23.66
CA GLY A 144 -24.00 20.90 22.63
C GLY A 144 -24.63 21.00 21.23
N PHE A 145 -24.05 21.84 20.37
CA PHE A 145 -24.51 21.99 18.99
C PHE A 145 -23.77 21.00 18.08
N LEU A 146 -24.45 20.46 17.08
CA LEU A 146 -23.89 19.59 16.06
C LEU A 146 -24.39 19.99 14.67
N PRO A 147 -23.64 19.71 13.59
CA PRO A 147 -24.13 19.87 12.23
C PRO A 147 -25.48 19.16 12.02
N PRO A 148 -26.37 19.73 11.19
CA PRO A 148 -27.58 19.04 10.74
C PRO A 148 -27.21 17.72 10.05
N GLU A 149 -28.14 16.76 10.06
CA GLU A 149 -27.94 15.46 9.41
C GLU A 149 -27.99 15.67 7.88
N GLU A 150 -26.84 15.70 7.21
CA GLU A 150 -26.81 15.53 5.76
C GLU A 150 -27.30 14.11 5.46
N VAL A 151 -28.48 13.99 4.85
CA VAL A 151 -29.00 12.71 4.33
C VAL A 151 -28.24 12.35 3.06
N LYS A 152 -26.98 11.99 3.23
CA LYS A 152 -26.15 11.31 2.22
C LYS A 152 -26.47 9.82 2.30
N GLU A 153 -26.84 9.23 1.17
CA GLU A 153 -26.96 7.79 1.07
C GLU A 153 -25.61 7.15 1.39
N ARG A 154 -25.64 6.14 2.27
CA ARG A 154 -24.42 5.47 2.72
C ARG A 154 -23.93 4.55 1.60
N PHE A 155 -22.85 4.93 0.93
CA PHE A 155 -22.15 4.04 0.00
C PHE A 155 -21.70 2.77 0.73
N ASP A 156 -22.34 1.64 0.40
CA ASP A 156 -21.90 0.32 0.87
C ASP A 156 -20.79 -0.20 -0.04
N SER A 157 -19.55 -0.11 0.44
CA SER A 157 -18.33 -0.59 -0.23
C SER A 157 -18.35 -2.09 -0.61
N ASN A 158 -19.35 -2.85 -0.17
CA ASN A 158 -19.59 -4.21 -0.63
C ASN A 158 -20.06 -4.26 -2.10
N CYS A 159 -20.60 -3.17 -2.66
CA CYS A 159 -20.92 -3.06 -4.09
C CYS A 159 -19.70 -3.27 -5.00
N ILE A 160 -18.47 -3.05 -4.50
CA ILE A 160 -17.19 -3.30 -5.18
C ILE A 160 -16.90 -4.82 -5.18
N THR A 161 -17.77 -5.60 -5.83
CA THR A 161 -17.71 -7.06 -5.93
C THR A 161 -18.34 -7.49 -7.27
N PRO A 162 -17.79 -8.46 -8.02
CA PRO A 162 -18.32 -8.92 -9.31
C PRO A 162 -19.82 -9.25 -9.31
N GLY A 163 -20.51 -8.87 -10.40
CA GLY A 163 -21.94 -9.15 -10.62
C GLY A 163 -22.91 -8.08 -10.10
N THR A 164 -22.43 -7.10 -9.32
CA THR A 164 -23.23 -5.93 -8.92
C THR A 164 -23.44 -4.98 -10.10
N GLU A 165 -24.46 -4.13 -10.00
CA GLU A 165 -24.79 -3.12 -11.01
C GLU A 165 -23.72 -2.03 -11.10
N PHE A 166 -23.15 -1.63 -9.95
CA PHE A 166 -22.01 -0.72 -9.84
C PHE A 166 -20.81 -1.18 -10.69
N MET A 167 -20.43 -2.46 -10.63
CA MET A 167 -19.26 -2.97 -11.36
C MET A 167 -19.50 -3.06 -12.87
N ASP A 168 -20.74 -3.30 -13.29
CA ASP A 168 -21.12 -3.29 -14.72
C ASP A 168 -21.23 -1.85 -15.27
N ASN A 169 -21.74 -0.91 -14.47
CA ASN A 169 -21.71 0.51 -14.80
C ASN A 169 -20.29 1.08 -14.85
N LEU A 170 -19.41 0.68 -13.92
CA LEU A 170 -17.98 0.98 -13.97
C LEU A 170 -17.32 0.46 -15.25
N ALA A 171 -17.66 -0.77 -15.69
CA ALA A 171 -17.16 -1.31 -16.95
C ALA A 171 -17.59 -0.45 -18.16
N LYS A 172 -18.86 -0.05 -18.24
CA LYS A 172 -19.35 0.89 -19.27
C LYS A 172 -18.58 2.22 -19.23
N CYS A 173 -18.40 2.79 -18.04
CA CYS A 173 -17.69 4.05 -17.81
C CYS A 173 -16.22 3.99 -18.26
N LEU A 174 -15.52 2.89 -17.96
CA LEU A 174 -14.12 2.71 -18.38
C LEU A 174 -13.97 2.51 -19.89
N ARG A 175 -14.92 1.83 -20.56
CA ARG A 175 -14.93 1.71 -22.03
C ARG A 175 -15.08 3.07 -22.72
N TYR A 176 -15.94 3.96 -22.19
CA TYR A 176 -16.03 5.36 -22.62
C TYR A 176 -14.72 6.12 -22.35
N TYR A 177 -14.16 6.03 -21.15
CA TYR A 177 -12.92 6.73 -20.77
C TYR A 177 -11.72 6.34 -21.64
N ILE A 178 -11.55 5.05 -21.95
CA ILE A 178 -10.49 4.57 -22.86
C ILE A 178 -10.69 5.14 -24.27
N ALA A 179 -11.93 5.19 -24.78
CA ALA A 179 -12.22 5.80 -26.07
C ALA A 179 -11.94 7.31 -26.08
N ASP A 180 -12.35 8.06 -25.05
CA ASP A 180 -12.07 9.49 -24.90
C ASP A 180 -10.56 9.77 -24.87
N ARG A 181 -9.79 9.04 -24.04
CA ARG A 181 -8.32 9.19 -23.96
C ARG A 181 -7.60 8.83 -25.26
N LEU A 182 -7.98 7.75 -25.94
CA LEU A 182 -7.41 7.36 -27.24
C LEU A 182 -7.64 8.41 -28.36
N ASN A 183 -8.64 9.30 -28.19
CA ASN A 183 -8.91 10.39 -29.14
C ASN A 183 -8.36 11.75 -28.70
N SER A 184 -8.11 11.97 -27.41
CA SER A 184 -7.74 13.27 -26.84
C SER A 184 -6.27 13.39 -26.37
N ASP A 185 -5.64 12.33 -25.89
CA ASP A 185 -4.31 12.38 -25.27
C ASP A 185 -3.20 11.91 -26.26
N PRO A 186 -2.20 12.78 -26.58
CA PRO A 186 -1.10 12.43 -27.48
C PRO A 186 -0.25 11.22 -27.05
N GLY A 187 -0.16 10.90 -25.75
CA GLY A 187 0.58 9.74 -25.25
C GLY A 187 -0.13 8.40 -25.45
N TRP A 188 -1.47 8.42 -25.57
CA TRP A 188 -2.27 7.22 -25.84
C TRP A 188 -2.26 6.82 -27.32
N LYS A 189 -1.81 7.72 -28.20
CA LYS A 189 -1.87 7.62 -29.68
C LYS A 189 -1.40 6.28 -30.27
N ASN A 190 -0.33 5.71 -29.71
CA ASN A 190 0.32 4.48 -30.17
C ASN A 190 0.25 3.34 -29.13
N LEU A 191 -0.64 3.46 -28.15
CA LEU A 191 -0.76 2.54 -27.01
C LEU A 191 -1.77 1.42 -27.31
N THR A 192 -1.44 0.18 -26.94
CA THR A 192 -2.44 -0.88 -26.77
C THR A 192 -3.07 -0.75 -25.39
N VAL A 193 -4.39 -0.72 -25.30
CA VAL A 193 -5.11 -0.69 -24.01
C VAL A 193 -5.94 -1.96 -23.88
N ILE A 194 -5.83 -2.66 -22.74
CA ILE A 194 -6.63 -3.86 -22.45
C ILE A 194 -7.43 -3.61 -21.17
N LEU A 195 -8.75 -3.79 -21.24
CA LEU A 195 -9.65 -3.77 -20.10
C LEU A 195 -10.09 -5.19 -19.77
N SER A 196 -9.71 -5.67 -18.58
CA SER A 196 -10.20 -6.91 -17.99
C SER A 196 -11.19 -6.58 -16.88
N ASP A 197 -12.46 -6.42 -17.24
CA ASP A 197 -13.51 -6.04 -16.29
C ASP A 197 -13.96 -7.20 -15.38
N ALA A 198 -14.89 -6.92 -14.47
CA ALA A 198 -15.35 -7.86 -13.44
C ALA A 198 -16.07 -9.12 -13.98
N SER A 199 -16.42 -9.16 -15.28
CA SER A 199 -16.96 -10.36 -15.92
C SER A 199 -15.90 -11.39 -16.28
N ALA A 200 -14.63 -10.97 -16.44
CA ALA A 200 -13.50 -11.85 -16.68
C ALA A 200 -12.97 -12.40 -15.34
N PRO A 201 -13.05 -13.72 -15.07
CA PRO A 201 -12.78 -14.30 -13.76
C PRO A 201 -11.30 -14.26 -13.36
N GLY A 202 -11.05 -14.15 -12.06
CA GLY A 202 -9.72 -13.97 -11.46
C GLY A 202 -9.58 -12.61 -10.76
N GLU A 203 -8.80 -12.60 -9.68
CA GLU A 203 -8.39 -11.38 -8.96
C GLU A 203 -7.52 -10.50 -9.87
N GLY A 204 -7.64 -9.17 -9.77
CA GLY A 204 -7.03 -8.22 -10.71
C GLY A 204 -5.51 -8.38 -10.80
N GLU A 205 -4.83 -8.52 -9.66
CA GLU A 205 -3.39 -8.80 -9.60
C GLU A 205 -3.02 -10.12 -10.28
N HIS A 206 -3.82 -11.17 -10.10
CA HIS A 206 -3.56 -12.47 -10.73
C HIS A 206 -3.90 -12.50 -12.22
N LYS A 207 -4.88 -11.74 -12.71
CA LYS A 207 -5.13 -11.55 -14.15
C LYS A 207 -3.94 -10.86 -14.83
N ILE A 208 -3.38 -9.83 -14.19
CA ILE A 208 -2.14 -9.17 -14.63
C ILE A 208 -0.96 -10.16 -14.70
N MET A 209 -0.79 -11.01 -13.68
CA MET A 209 0.30 -11.99 -13.64
C MET A 209 0.10 -13.14 -14.63
N ASP A 210 -1.15 -13.54 -14.89
CA ASP A 210 -1.49 -14.48 -15.98
C ASP A 210 -1.15 -13.91 -17.35
N TYR A 211 -1.53 -12.65 -17.63
CA TYR A 211 -1.14 -11.96 -18.85
C TYR A 211 0.39 -11.94 -19.01
N ILE A 212 1.12 -11.40 -18.02
CA ILE A 212 2.60 -11.31 -18.06
C ILE A 212 3.22 -12.69 -18.31
N ARG A 213 2.76 -13.72 -17.61
CA ARG A 213 3.29 -15.08 -17.72
C ARG A 213 3.00 -15.73 -19.09
N ARG A 214 1.84 -15.47 -19.68
CA ARG A 214 1.43 -15.98 -21.01
C ARG A 214 2.13 -15.29 -22.16
N GLN A 215 2.36 -13.97 -22.05
CA GLN A 215 3.17 -13.19 -22.98
C GLN A 215 4.66 -13.57 -22.88
N ARG A 216 5.21 -13.66 -21.67
CA ARG A 216 6.61 -14.06 -21.41
C ARG A 216 6.97 -15.47 -21.92
N ALA A 217 5.97 -16.32 -22.14
CA ALA A 217 6.14 -17.64 -22.75
C ALA A 217 6.08 -17.65 -24.30
N GLN A 218 5.87 -16.49 -24.95
CA GLN A 218 5.90 -16.34 -26.41
C GLN A 218 7.33 -16.14 -26.95
N PRO A 219 7.62 -16.59 -28.19
CA PRO A 219 8.94 -16.41 -28.79
C PRO A 219 9.28 -14.94 -29.15
N ASN A 220 8.27 -14.07 -29.27
CA ASN A 220 8.43 -12.67 -29.68
C ASN A 220 8.38 -11.66 -28.52
N HIS A 221 8.28 -12.12 -27.26
CA HIS A 221 8.29 -11.26 -26.08
C HIS A 221 9.65 -10.62 -25.88
N ASP A 222 9.69 -9.32 -25.60
CA ASP A 222 10.92 -8.58 -25.33
C ASP A 222 11.37 -8.81 -23.86
N PRO A 223 12.47 -9.54 -23.61
CA PRO A 223 12.94 -9.89 -22.27
C PRO A 223 13.59 -8.71 -21.52
N ASN A 224 13.43 -7.49 -22.03
CA ASN A 224 13.87 -6.25 -21.41
C ASN A 224 12.71 -5.30 -21.10
N THR A 225 11.46 -5.68 -21.39
CA THR A 225 10.25 -4.88 -21.17
C THR A 225 10.23 -4.25 -19.78
N HIS A 226 10.01 -2.93 -19.69
CA HIS A 226 9.84 -2.22 -18.43
C HIS A 226 8.40 -2.32 -17.93
N HIS A 227 8.19 -3.07 -16.84
CA HIS A 227 6.89 -3.27 -16.21
C HIS A 227 6.69 -2.33 -15.01
N CYS A 228 5.56 -1.61 -14.98
CA CYS A 228 5.10 -0.82 -13.84
C CYS A 228 3.73 -1.29 -13.37
N LEU A 229 3.63 -1.80 -12.15
CA LEU A 229 2.39 -2.29 -11.54
C LEU A 229 1.86 -1.30 -10.50
N CYS A 230 0.68 -0.73 -10.70
CA CYS A 230 0.00 0.10 -9.73
C CYS A 230 -0.87 -0.75 -8.80
N GLY A 231 -0.63 -0.64 -7.49
CA GLY A 231 -1.43 -1.33 -6.47
C GLY A 231 -0.87 -1.15 -5.05
N ALA A 232 -1.73 -1.32 -4.05
CA ALA A 232 -1.39 -1.05 -2.66
C ALA A 232 -0.89 -2.27 -1.88
N ASP A 233 -1.09 -3.49 -2.39
CA ASP A 233 -0.92 -4.70 -1.59
C ASP A 233 0.53 -5.22 -1.52
N ALA A 234 0.77 -6.13 -0.57
CA ALA A 234 2.10 -6.67 -0.28
C ALA A 234 2.45 -7.83 -1.21
N ASP A 235 1.44 -8.62 -1.56
CA ASP A 235 1.50 -9.81 -2.40
C ASP A 235 1.99 -9.45 -3.82
N LEU A 236 1.66 -8.25 -4.32
CA LEU A 236 2.23 -7.63 -5.54
C LEU A 236 3.77 -7.67 -5.60
N ILE A 237 4.46 -7.56 -4.45
CA ILE A 237 5.93 -7.60 -4.35
C ILE A 237 6.44 -9.04 -4.56
N MET A 238 5.69 -10.03 -4.09
CA MET A 238 5.98 -11.45 -4.27
C MET A 238 5.66 -11.91 -5.69
N LEU A 239 4.49 -11.54 -6.19
CA LEU A 239 4.04 -11.79 -7.57
C LEU A 239 5.01 -11.17 -8.58
N GLY A 240 5.40 -9.90 -8.38
CA GLY A 240 6.40 -9.22 -9.22
C GLY A 240 7.77 -9.89 -9.22
N LEU A 241 8.21 -10.47 -8.09
CA LEU A 241 9.44 -11.28 -8.03
C LEU A 241 9.29 -12.60 -8.80
N ALA A 242 8.15 -13.28 -8.65
CA ALA A 242 7.82 -14.56 -9.31
C ALA A 242 7.66 -14.46 -10.84
N THR A 243 7.62 -13.25 -11.42
CA THR A 243 7.69 -13.08 -12.89
C THR A 243 9.07 -13.42 -13.47
N HIS A 244 10.14 -13.25 -12.69
CA HIS A 244 11.54 -13.20 -13.13
C HIS A 244 11.84 -12.15 -14.22
N GLU A 245 10.98 -11.16 -14.43
CA GLU A 245 11.29 -10.02 -15.28
C GLU A 245 12.33 -9.11 -14.59
N PRO A 246 13.44 -8.73 -15.26
CA PRO A 246 14.51 -7.95 -14.64
C PRO A 246 14.08 -6.52 -14.30
N ASN A 247 13.13 -5.98 -15.06
CA ASN A 247 12.76 -4.56 -15.09
C ASN A 247 11.35 -4.34 -14.49
N PHE A 248 11.13 -4.88 -13.29
CA PHE A 248 9.84 -4.77 -12.59
C PHE A 248 9.85 -3.68 -11.51
N THR A 249 8.85 -2.80 -11.56
CA THR A 249 8.61 -1.72 -10.59
C THR A 249 7.15 -1.72 -10.16
N ILE A 250 6.88 -1.38 -8.89
CA ILE A 250 5.52 -1.17 -8.37
C ILE A 250 5.36 0.32 -8.03
N ILE A 251 4.24 0.94 -8.40
CA ILE A 251 3.85 2.29 -7.98
C ILE A 251 2.71 2.22 -6.98
N ARG A 252 2.80 3.02 -5.91
CA ARG A 252 1.80 3.09 -4.83
C ARG A 252 1.80 4.45 -4.13
N GLU A 253 0.76 4.75 -3.39
CA GLU A 253 0.76 5.89 -2.47
C GLU A 253 1.70 5.66 -1.27
N GLU A 254 2.32 6.74 -0.76
CA GLU A 254 3.10 6.70 0.47
C GLU A 254 2.21 6.64 1.70
N PHE A 255 2.26 5.52 2.43
CA PHE A 255 1.54 5.37 3.70
C PHE A 255 2.20 6.19 4.82
N LYS A 256 1.69 7.41 5.06
CA LYS A 256 2.10 8.30 6.15
C LYS A 256 1.28 7.97 7.43
N PRO A 257 1.84 7.28 8.44
CA PRO A 257 1.09 6.86 9.62
C PRO A 257 0.74 8.03 10.54
N ASN A 258 -0.41 7.92 11.22
CA ASN A 258 -0.91 8.90 12.19
C ASN A 258 -1.22 10.30 11.60
N LYS A 259 -1.68 10.40 10.34
CA LYS A 259 -2.39 11.62 9.89
C LYS A 259 -3.55 11.89 10.87
N PRO A 260 -3.74 13.14 11.35
CA PRO A 260 -4.91 13.48 12.16
C PRO A 260 -6.16 13.44 11.26
N LYS A 261 -7.22 12.77 11.71
CA LYS A 261 -8.52 12.73 11.00
C LYS A 261 -9.52 13.70 11.64
N PRO A 262 -10.49 14.24 10.88
CA PRO A 262 -11.59 15.03 11.43
C PRO A 262 -12.55 14.16 12.23
N CYS A 263 -13.16 14.72 13.27
CA CYS A 263 -14.19 14.04 14.06
C CYS A 263 -15.49 13.87 13.27
N ALA A 264 -15.93 12.63 13.05
CA ALA A 264 -17.09 12.26 12.22
C ALA A 264 -18.48 12.73 12.74
N LEU A 265 -18.52 13.52 13.83
CA LEU A 265 -19.72 14.18 14.35
C LEU A 265 -19.72 15.71 14.16
N CYS A 266 -18.56 16.37 14.30
CA CYS A 266 -18.47 17.84 14.32
C CYS A 266 -17.44 18.42 13.34
N ASN A 267 -16.79 17.58 12.53
CA ASN A 267 -15.78 17.88 11.51
C ASN A 267 -14.51 18.63 11.97
N GLN A 268 -14.36 18.87 13.28
CA GLN A 268 -13.15 19.46 13.87
C GLN A 268 -12.01 18.43 13.99
N MET A 269 -10.77 18.89 13.93
CA MET A 269 -9.58 18.07 14.08
C MET A 269 -9.22 17.83 15.56
N GLY A 270 -8.40 16.80 15.83
CA GLY A 270 -7.67 16.65 17.10
C GLY A 270 -8.39 15.89 18.23
N HIS A 271 -9.56 15.30 17.97
CA HIS A 271 -10.24 14.41 18.92
C HIS A 271 -10.99 13.28 18.20
N GLU A 272 -11.22 12.16 18.88
CA GLU A 272 -12.02 11.04 18.38
C GLU A 272 -13.51 11.25 18.64
N VAL A 273 -14.38 10.44 18.00
CA VAL A 273 -15.85 10.56 18.11
C VAL A 273 -16.33 10.47 19.56
N LYS A 274 -15.77 9.54 20.34
CA LYS A 274 -16.02 9.35 21.79
C LYS A 274 -15.69 10.57 22.67
N ASP A 275 -14.74 11.40 22.23
CA ASP A 275 -14.25 12.59 22.93
C ASP A 275 -14.94 13.88 22.44
N CYS A 276 -15.92 13.75 21.53
CA CYS A 276 -16.59 14.88 20.90
C CYS A 276 -17.49 15.65 21.89
N GLN A 277 -17.29 16.97 21.94
CA GLN A 277 -18.11 17.90 22.73
C GLN A 277 -19.07 18.73 21.85
N GLY A 278 -19.17 18.37 20.57
CA GLY A 278 -19.90 19.13 19.55
C GLY A 278 -19.09 20.26 18.93
N LEU A 279 -19.78 21.14 18.20
CA LEU A 279 -19.25 22.42 17.76
C LEU A 279 -19.16 23.38 18.95
N PRO A 280 -18.08 24.18 19.09
CA PRO A 280 -18.05 25.26 20.06
C PRO A 280 -19.17 26.26 19.76
N ARG A 281 -19.81 26.80 20.80
CA ARG A 281 -20.81 27.89 20.63
C ARG A 281 -20.20 29.03 19.83
N GLU A 282 -20.97 29.58 18.89
CA GLU A 282 -20.54 30.67 18.01
C GLU A 282 -19.91 31.82 18.80
N LYS A 283 -18.66 32.16 18.45
CA LYS A 283 -18.04 33.40 18.93
C LYS A 283 -18.57 34.56 18.09
N GLN A 284 -19.30 35.46 18.71
CA GLN A 284 -19.67 36.76 18.11
C GLN A 284 -18.47 37.72 18.08
N GLY A 285 -17.38 37.33 17.40
CA GLY A 285 -16.08 38.01 17.43
C GLY A 285 -15.38 38.06 16.08
N LYS A 286 -14.81 39.21 15.75
CA LYS A 286 -14.34 39.56 14.38
C LYS A 286 -12.96 39.01 13.96
N HIS A 287 -12.37 38.05 14.66
CA HIS A 287 -10.90 37.83 14.59
C HIS A 287 -10.37 36.40 14.38
N ASP A 288 -11.24 35.39 14.18
CA ASP A 288 -10.85 33.98 14.05
C ASP A 288 -10.77 33.48 12.58
N GLN A 289 -10.37 34.35 11.64
CA GLN A 289 -10.39 34.10 10.17
C GLN A 289 -9.34 33.09 9.64
N PHE A 290 -8.90 32.11 10.43
CA PHE A 290 -7.85 31.15 10.09
C PHE A 290 -8.28 29.67 10.18
N ALA A 291 -9.59 29.40 10.21
CA ALA A 291 -10.13 28.04 10.33
C ALA A 291 -10.50 27.38 8.99
N ASP A 292 -10.82 28.15 7.95
CA ASP A 292 -11.55 27.67 6.77
C ASP A 292 -10.68 26.97 5.70
N THR A 293 -9.36 26.95 5.86
CA THR A 293 -8.44 26.23 4.98
C THR A 293 -7.94 24.95 5.64
N LEU A 294 -8.63 23.84 5.36
CA LEU A 294 -8.11 22.48 5.59
C LEU A 294 -6.69 22.36 5.00
N PRO A 295 -5.66 22.04 5.80
CA PRO A 295 -4.31 21.83 5.28
C PRO A 295 -4.22 20.46 4.62
N VAL A 296 -4.77 20.35 3.41
CA VAL A 296 -4.72 19.13 2.59
C VAL A 296 -3.27 18.88 2.19
N SER A 297 -2.59 17.99 2.92
CA SER A 297 -1.34 17.42 2.45
C SER A 297 -1.61 16.61 1.20
N GLU A 298 -1.04 17.00 0.06
CA GLU A 298 -1.12 16.22 -1.17
C GLU A 298 -0.62 14.79 -0.91
N GLN A 299 -1.35 13.80 -1.44
CA GLN A 299 -1.00 12.39 -1.30
C GLN A 299 0.10 12.07 -2.31
N GLU A 300 1.29 11.73 -1.83
CA GLU A 300 2.49 11.51 -2.64
C GLU A 300 2.62 10.05 -3.10
N PHE A 301 3.13 9.84 -4.31
CA PHE A 301 3.42 8.51 -4.84
C PHE A 301 4.89 8.11 -4.65
N ILE A 302 5.10 6.79 -4.51
CA ILE A 302 6.43 6.15 -4.45
C ILE A 302 6.49 4.95 -5.40
N PHE A 303 7.67 4.75 -5.98
CA PHE A 303 8.06 3.54 -6.69
C PHE A 303 8.81 2.58 -5.76
N ILE A 304 8.52 1.28 -5.88
CA ILE A 304 9.29 0.17 -5.31
C ILE A 304 9.99 -0.56 -6.46
N ARG A 305 11.32 -0.50 -6.48
CA ARG A 305 12.14 -1.10 -7.55
C ARG A 305 12.52 -2.55 -7.20
N LEU A 306 11.89 -3.53 -7.85
CA LEU A 306 12.17 -4.95 -7.55
C LEU A 306 13.55 -5.38 -8.02
N CYS A 307 14.13 -4.74 -9.03
CA CYS A 307 15.53 -4.94 -9.41
C CYS A 307 16.52 -4.66 -8.25
N VAL A 308 16.27 -3.61 -7.46
CA VAL A 308 17.09 -3.27 -6.28
C VAL A 308 16.78 -4.21 -5.11
N LEU A 309 15.53 -4.66 -4.96
CA LEU A 309 15.19 -5.71 -4.00
C LEU A 309 15.93 -7.01 -4.32
N ARG A 310 16.07 -7.36 -5.60
CA ARG A 310 16.83 -8.51 -6.07
C ARG A 310 18.33 -8.36 -5.77
N GLU A 311 18.93 -7.17 -5.87
CA GLU A 311 20.31 -6.94 -5.38
C GLU A 311 20.47 -7.17 -3.86
N TYR A 312 19.46 -6.83 -3.05
CA TYR A 312 19.48 -7.12 -1.61
C TYR A 312 19.34 -8.62 -1.33
N LEU A 313 18.39 -9.29 -1.99
CA LEU A 313 18.17 -10.73 -1.86
C LEU A 313 19.36 -11.54 -2.38
N GLU A 314 20.03 -11.10 -3.45
CA GLU A 314 21.25 -11.74 -3.98
C GLU A 314 22.35 -11.77 -2.90
N ARG A 315 22.54 -10.67 -2.17
CA ARG A 315 23.49 -10.56 -1.06
C ARG A 315 23.07 -11.37 0.17
N GLU A 316 21.78 -11.39 0.50
CA GLU A 316 21.27 -12.06 1.68
C GLU A 316 21.15 -13.58 1.51
N LEU A 317 20.80 -14.06 0.31
CA LEU A 317 20.55 -15.47 0.01
C LEU A 317 21.79 -16.20 -0.53
N THR A 318 22.85 -15.49 -0.98
CA THR A 318 24.13 -16.12 -1.37
C THR A 318 24.65 -17.04 -0.26
N MET A 319 25.02 -18.26 -0.63
CA MET A 319 25.54 -19.32 0.24
C MET A 319 26.81 -19.91 -0.36
N ALA A 320 27.85 -20.06 0.46
CA ALA A 320 29.07 -20.79 0.09
C ALA A 320 28.94 -22.26 0.53
N SER A 321 29.64 -23.18 -0.15
CA SER A 321 29.72 -24.61 0.23
C SER A 321 28.38 -25.36 0.25
N LEU A 322 27.47 -25.04 -0.67
CA LEU A 322 26.32 -25.90 -0.98
C LEU A 322 26.77 -27.20 -1.68
N PRO A 323 26.07 -28.33 -1.48
CA PRO A 323 26.35 -29.59 -2.19
C PRO A 323 25.80 -29.62 -3.64
N PHE A 324 25.24 -28.50 -4.11
CA PHE A 324 24.71 -28.30 -5.46
C PHE A 324 25.04 -26.87 -5.93
N THR A 325 24.97 -26.62 -7.25
CA THR A 325 25.26 -25.30 -7.84
C THR A 325 24.28 -24.24 -7.33
N PHE A 326 24.79 -23.12 -6.84
CA PHE A 326 23.95 -21.99 -6.43
C PHE A 326 23.35 -21.28 -7.65
N ASP A 327 22.01 -21.32 -7.73
CA ASP A 327 21.17 -20.47 -8.57
C ASP A 327 20.48 -19.41 -7.69
N PHE A 328 20.52 -18.14 -8.13
CA PHE A 328 19.85 -17.05 -7.44
C PHE A 328 18.34 -17.05 -7.72
N GLU A 329 17.90 -17.41 -8.92
CA GLU A 329 16.47 -17.38 -9.30
C GLU A 329 15.68 -18.36 -8.43
N ARG A 330 16.20 -19.58 -8.29
CA ARG A 330 15.64 -20.61 -7.40
C ARG A 330 15.73 -20.26 -5.92
N SER A 331 16.68 -19.42 -5.53
CA SER A 331 16.71 -18.84 -4.17
C SER A 331 15.62 -17.80 -3.95
N VAL A 332 15.22 -17.04 -4.98
CA VAL A 332 14.08 -16.11 -4.92
C VAL A 332 12.77 -16.88 -4.80
N ASP A 333 12.59 -17.99 -5.53
CA ASP A 333 11.41 -18.84 -5.41
C ASP A 333 11.22 -19.39 -4.00
N ASP A 334 12.29 -19.95 -3.42
CA ASP A 334 12.29 -20.43 -2.04
C ASP A 334 12.03 -19.30 -1.03
N TRP A 335 12.45 -18.05 -1.32
CA TRP A 335 12.19 -16.90 -0.47
C TRP A 335 10.74 -16.41 -0.54
N VAL A 336 10.14 -16.37 -1.73
CA VAL A 336 8.71 -16.08 -1.93
C VAL A 336 7.87 -17.13 -1.20
N PHE A 337 8.17 -18.42 -1.41
CA PHE A 337 7.51 -19.52 -0.73
C PHE A 337 7.67 -19.47 0.81
N MET A 338 8.87 -19.11 1.31
CA MET A 338 9.08 -18.93 2.75
C MET A 338 8.20 -17.82 3.35
N CYS A 339 7.91 -16.75 2.61
CA CYS A 339 7.05 -15.69 3.10
C CYS A 339 5.61 -16.17 3.34
N PHE A 340 5.11 -17.16 2.57
CA PHE A 340 3.78 -17.73 2.76
C PHE A 340 3.56 -18.42 4.11
N PHE A 341 4.60 -18.88 4.82
CA PHE A 341 4.45 -19.43 6.19
C PHE A 341 4.21 -18.35 7.26
N VAL A 342 4.81 -17.17 7.07
CA VAL A 342 4.48 -15.99 7.88
C VAL A 342 3.06 -15.50 7.55
N GLY A 343 2.56 -15.92 6.40
CA GLY A 343 1.14 -16.06 6.05
C GLY A 343 0.77 -15.29 4.79
N ASN A 344 -0.48 -15.45 4.35
CA ASN A 344 -1.03 -14.85 3.13
C ASN A 344 -2.55 -14.68 3.29
N ASP A 345 -3.26 -14.37 2.19
CA ASP A 345 -4.72 -14.20 2.20
C ASP A 345 -5.52 -15.52 2.20
N PHE A 346 -4.90 -16.63 1.82
CA PHE A 346 -5.52 -17.95 1.63
C PHE A 346 -5.31 -18.89 2.82
N LEU A 347 -4.25 -18.67 3.62
CA LEU A 347 -3.88 -19.45 4.80
C LEU A 347 -3.63 -18.56 6.03
N PRO A 348 -4.13 -18.95 7.22
CA PRO A 348 -3.77 -18.30 8.48
C PRO A 348 -2.27 -18.46 8.76
N HIS A 349 -1.64 -17.45 9.37
CA HIS A 349 -0.22 -17.50 9.74
C HIS A 349 0.05 -18.57 10.80
N LEU A 350 1.21 -19.24 10.72
CA LEU A 350 1.65 -20.17 11.77
C LEU A 350 1.77 -19.42 13.11
N PRO A 351 1.33 -19.98 14.26
CA PRO A 351 1.31 -19.24 15.53
C PRO A 351 2.69 -18.72 15.97
N SER A 352 3.75 -19.42 15.58
CA SER A 352 5.16 -19.13 15.85
C SER A 352 5.80 -18.08 14.91
N LEU A 353 5.09 -17.59 13.88
CA LEU A 353 5.63 -16.66 12.88
C LEU A 353 4.83 -15.36 12.77
N GLU A 354 5.39 -14.24 13.26
CA GLU A 354 4.87 -12.90 12.96
C GLU A 354 5.98 -11.95 12.44
N ILE A 355 5.69 -11.21 11.35
CA ILE A 355 6.60 -10.24 10.71
C ILE A 355 7.19 -9.25 11.73
N ARG A 356 6.39 -8.82 12.72
CA ARG A 356 6.77 -7.86 13.77
C ARG A 356 7.89 -8.38 14.69
N GLU A 357 8.12 -9.69 14.71
CA GLU A 357 9.09 -10.39 15.56
C GLU A 357 10.34 -10.83 14.79
N GLY A 358 10.46 -10.46 13.51
CA GLY A 358 11.55 -10.89 12.63
C GLY A 358 11.39 -12.31 12.08
N ALA A 359 10.14 -12.77 11.88
CA ALA A 359 9.88 -14.12 11.39
C ALA A 359 10.53 -14.43 10.03
N ILE A 360 10.53 -13.49 9.08
CA ILE A 360 11.18 -13.67 7.76
C ILE A 360 12.70 -13.81 7.95
N ASP A 361 13.30 -12.95 8.76
CA ASP A 361 14.74 -12.99 9.07
C ASP A 361 15.13 -14.31 9.75
N ARG A 362 14.26 -14.85 10.63
CA ARG A 362 14.43 -16.17 11.25
C ARG A 362 14.33 -17.30 10.22
N LEU A 363 13.32 -17.28 9.33
CA LEU A 363 13.14 -18.29 8.28
C LEU A 363 14.35 -18.33 7.34
N VAL A 364 14.85 -17.18 6.89
CA VAL A 364 16.07 -17.11 6.06
C VAL A 364 17.27 -17.74 6.78
N ASN A 365 17.48 -17.45 8.06
CA ASN A 365 18.57 -18.08 8.82
C ASN A 365 18.39 -19.61 8.98
N ILE A 366 17.17 -20.10 9.22
CA ILE A 366 16.88 -21.54 9.28
C ILE A 366 17.11 -22.19 7.93
N TYR A 367 16.61 -21.60 6.84
CA TYR A 367 16.83 -22.06 5.48
C TYR A 367 18.31 -22.19 5.13
N LYS A 368 19.11 -21.14 5.36
CA LYS A 368 20.55 -21.18 5.09
C LYS A 368 21.28 -22.24 5.92
N ASN A 369 20.80 -22.59 7.12
CA ASN A 369 21.37 -23.68 7.94
C ASN A 369 20.91 -25.09 7.49
N VAL A 370 19.70 -25.22 6.94
CA VAL A 370 19.07 -26.52 6.62
C VAL A 370 19.28 -26.93 5.16
N VAL A 371 19.38 -25.98 4.22
CA VAL A 371 19.44 -26.27 2.77
C VAL A 371 20.71 -27.02 2.33
N HIS A 372 21.78 -26.98 3.13
CA HIS A 372 22.94 -27.88 2.95
C HIS A 372 22.60 -29.37 3.14
N LYS A 373 21.47 -29.68 3.81
CA LYS A 373 20.96 -31.04 4.04
C LYS A 373 19.83 -31.45 3.07
N THR A 374 19.15 -30.50 2.45
CA THR A 374 18.00 -30.77 1.55
C THR A 374 18.40 -31.31 0.17
N GLY A 375 19.67 -31.18 -0.21
CA GLY A 375 20.18 -31.57 -1.53
C GLY A 375 19.57 -30.76 -2.69
N GLY A 376 19.03 -29.56 -2.42
CA GLY A 376 18.45 -28.66 -3.41
C GLY A 376 17.37 -27.74 -2.84
N TYR A 377 16.81 -26.91 -3.73
CA TYR A 377 15.76 -25.92 -3.44
C TYR A 377 14.44 -26.55 -2.97
N LEU A 378 13.67 -25.82 -2.16
CA LEU A 378 12.34 -26.21 -1.69
C LEU A 378 11.32 -26.24 -2.84
N THR A 379 11.53 -25.39 -3.86
CA THR A 379 10.57 -25.12 -4.94
C THR A 379 11.17 -25.25 -6.34
N GLU A 380 10.32 -25.49 -7.33
CA GLU A 380 10.66 -25.69 -8.75
C GLU A 380 9.52 -25.17 -9.63
N SER A 381 9.63 -23.93 -10.17
CA SER A 381 8.62 -23.35 -11.07
C SER A 381 7.17 -23.56 -10.61
N GLY A 382 6.84 -23.17 -9.38
CA GLY A 382 5.49 -23.33 -8.82
C GLY A 382 5.18 -24.65 -8.11
N PHE A 383 6.05 -25.66 -8.21
CA PHE A 383 5.89 -26.95 -7.54
C PHE A 383 6.75 -27.02 -6.25
N VAL A 384 6.24 -27.72 -5.23
CA VAL A 384 6.86 -27.81 -3.88
C VAL A 384 7.46 -29.20 -3.66
N ASN A 385 8.70 -29.26 -3.16
CA ASN A 385 9.29 -30.51 -2.67
C ASN A 385 8.99 -30.69 -1.17
N LEU A 386 7.95 -31.47 -0.87
CA LEU A 386 7.45 -31.66 0.51
C LEU A 386 8.48 -32.28 1.46
N GLN A 387 9.35 -33.17 0.98
CA GLN A 387 10.44 -33.74 1.78
C GLN A 387 11.42 -32.66 2.26
N ARG A 388 11.72 -31.66 1.42
CA ARG A 388 12.58 -30.53 1.77
C ARG A 388 11.87 -29.53 2.68
N VAL A 389 10.58 -29.26 2.45
CA VAL A 389 9.76 -28.42 3.35
C VAL A 389 9.64 -29.01 4.75
N GLN A 390 9.50 -30.34 4.88
CA GLN A 390 9.47 -31.04 6.16
C GLN A 390 10.72 -30.72 7.00
N MET A 391 11.91 -30.75 6.40
CA MET A 391 13.16 -30.42 7.10
C MET A 391 13.22 -28.97 7.60
N ILE A 392 12.63 -28.03 6.87
CA ILE A 392 12.54 -26.62 7.29
C ILE A 392 11.52 -26.46 8.43
N MET A 393 10.32 -27.05 8.30
CA MET A 393 9.25 -26.92 9.30
C MET A 393 9.63 -27.57 10.64
N LEU A 394 10.31 -28.72 10.63
CA LEU A 394 10.79 -29.34 11.87
C LEU A 394 11.85 -28.47 12.57
N ALA A 395 12.75 -27.82 11.81
CA ALA A 395 13.73 -26.88 12.35
C ALA A 395 13.11 -25.56 12.86
N VAL A 396 11.93 -25.17 12.35
CA VAL A 396 11.09 -24.12 12.98
C VAL A 396 10.43 -24.66 14.26
N GLY A 397 9.97 -25.91 14.23
CA GLY A 397 9.41 -26.66 15.37
C GLY A 397 10.31 -26.65 16.60
N GLU A 398 11.61 -26.92 16.41
CA GLU A 398 12.64 -26.89 17.47
C GLU A 398 12.71 -25.55 18.22
N VAL A 399 12.31 -24.43 17.60
CA VAL A 399 12.41 -23.09 18.19
C VAL A 399 11.08 -22.47 18.64
N GLU A 400 9.91 -23.11 18.41
CA GLU A 400 8.59 -22.53 18.70
C GLU A 400 8.43 -22.13 20.19
N ASP A 401 8.80 -23.02 21.10
CA ASP A 401 8.71 -22.78 22.55
C ASP A 401 9.58 -21.58 23.01
N SER A 402 10.75 -21.39 22.38
CA SER A 402 11.62 -20.22 22.62
C SER A 402 11.01 -18.92 22.11
N ILE A 403 10.24 -18.98 21.02
CA ILE A 403 9.55 -17.83 20.43
C ILE A 403 8.39 -17.41 21.32
N PHE A 404 7.57 -18.34 21.79
CA PHE A 404 6.42 -18.02 22.65
C PHE A 404 6.82 -17.43 24.00
N LYS A 405 7.88 -17.96 24.62
CA LYS A 405 8.44 -17.40 25.86
C LYS A 405 8.96 -15.97 25.64
N LYS A 406 9.78 -15.76 24.60
CA LYS A 406 10.29 -14.42 24.28
C LYS A 406 9.17 -13.43 23.94
N ARG A 407 8.13 -13.85 23.20
CA ARG A 407 6.94 -13.03 22.90
C ARG A 407 6.27 -12.52 24.17
N LYS A 408 6.12 -13.39 25.18
CA LYS A 408 5.57 -13.00 26.50
C LYS A 408 6.47 -12.04 27.24
N ASP A 409 7.78 -12.30 27.28
CA ASP A 409 8.77 -11.37 27.87
C ASP A 409 8.73 -9.99 27.21
N ASP A 410 8.66 -9.92 25.87
CA ASP A 410 8.64 -8.66 25.12
C ASP A 410 7.33 -7.88 25.33
N ASP A 411 6.16 -8.54 25.45
CA ASP A 411 4.88 -7.89 25.81
C ASP A 411 4.89 -7.35 27.25
N ASP A 412 5.32 -8.13 28.24
CA ASP A 412 5.39 -7.68 29.63
C ASP A 412 6.41 -6.52 29.79
N ASN A 413 7.51 -6.55 29.04
CA ASN A 413 8.43 -5.43 28.92
C ASN A 413 7.79 -4.19 28.28
N PHE A 414 6.97 -4.35 27.25
CA PHE A 414 6.23 -3.25 26.62
C PHE A 414 5.18 -2.65 27.57
N LYS A 415 4.37 -3.49 28.21
CA LYS A 415 3.36 -3.10 29.22
C LYS A 415 3.99 -2.34 30.38
N ARG A 416 5.14 -2.81 30.91
CA ARG A 416 5.95 -2.08 31.91
C ARG A 416 6.36 -0.69 31.42
N ARG A 417 6.95 -0.59 30.22
CA ARG A 417 7.37 0.69 29.61
C ARG A 417 6.20 1.65 29.38
N GLN A 418 5.01 1.16 28.99
CA GLN A 418 3.81 1.99 28.85
C GLN A 418 3.25 2.45 30.19
N LYS A 419 3.22 1.59 31.23
CA LYS A 419 2.79 1.98 32.59
C LYS A 419 3.73 3.04 33.17
N GLU A 420 5.04 2.94 32.93
CA GLU A 420 6.00 4.01 33.23
C GLU A 420 5.75 5.30 32.43
N LYS A 421 5.50 5.22 31.12
CA LYS A 421 5.23 6.39 30.28
C LYS A 421 3.95 7.12 30.73
N ARG A 422 2.86 6.38 31.02
CA ARG A 422 1.60 6.95 31.55
C ARG A 422 1.83 7.61 32.91
N LYS A 423 2.67 7.03 33.79
CA LYS A 423 3.07 7.64 35.08
C LYS A 423 3.88 8.93 34.90
N ARG A 424 4.85 8.97 33.97
CA ARG A 424 5.63 10.20 33.68
C ARG A 424 4.72 11.30 33.13
N LEU A 425 3.87 10.98 32.15
CA LEU A 425 2.91 11.92 31.58
C LEU A 425 1.90 12.45 32.62
N LYS A 426 1.35 11.61 33.52
CA LYS A 426 0.51 12.05 34.65
C LYS A 426 1.25 12.99 35.61
N ARG A 427 2.54 12.77 35.86
CA ARG A 427 3.35 13.58 36.80
C ARG A 427 3.77 14.93 36.20
N ASP A 428 4.04 14.95 34.89
CA ASP A 428 4.46 16.15 34.18
C ASP A 428 3.22 16.97 33.67
N GLN A 429 2.00 16.52 33.99
CA GLN A 429 0.74 17.23 33.80
C GLN A 429 0.54 18.25 34.93
N PRO A 430 0.26 19.55 34.65
CA PRO A 430 0.18 20.57 35.69
C PRO A 430 -0.97 20.28 36.66
N SER A 431 -0.66 20.16 37.94
CA SER A 431 -1.59 19.74 39.00
C SER A 431 -2.59 20.83 39.43
N PHE A 432 -3.04 21.67 38.49
CA PHE A 432 -3.90 22.82 38.74
C PHE A 432 -5.29 22.66 38.13
N ILE A 433 -6.15 21.94 38.84
CA ILE A 433 -7.60 22.19 38.81
C ILE A 433 -7.90 22.91 40.13
N PRO A 434 -8.22 24.22 40.13
CA PRO A 434 -8.44 24.96 41.36
C PRO A 434 -9.72 24.49 42.05
N GLY A 435 -9.57 23.91 43.25
CA GLY A 435 -10.67 23.74 44.21
C GLY A 435 -10.75 24.96 45.13
N GLY A 436 -11.92 25.56 45.29
CA GLY A 436 -12.15 26.76 46.12
C GLY A 436 -12.72 27.94 45.32
N GLN A 437 -12.57 29.17 45.83
CA GLN A 437 -13.13 30.39 45.22
C GLN A 437 -12.59 30.75 43.81
N PHE A 438 -11.54 30.06 43.35
CA PHE A 438 -11.01 30.18 41.98
C PHE A 438 -11.46 29.05 41.04
N SER A 439 -12.36 28.17 41.48
CA SER A 439 -12.95 27.12 40.64
C SER A 439 -13.94 27.72 39.62
N PRO A 440 -13.91 27.28 38.34
CA PRO A 440 -14.94 27.66 37.39
C PRO A 440 -16.26 26.98 37.76
N GLN A 441 -17.28 27.78 38.10
CA GLN A 441 -18.62 27.29 38.43
C GLN A 441 -19.57 27.41 37.24
N ALA A 442 -20.55 26.49 37.16
CA ALA A 442 -21.55 26.50 36.11
C ALA A 442 -22.51 27.71 36.23
N LEU A 443 -22.74 28.40 35.11
CA LEU A 443 -23.67 29.53 35.03
C LEU A 443 -25.11 29.07 35.31
N GLY A 444 -25.69 29.58 36.40
CA GLY A 444 -27.08 29.32 36.80
C GLY A 444 -27.30 29.14 38.30
N ASN A 445 -26.26 28.79 39.06
CA ASN A 445 -26.40 28.58 40.50
C ASN A 445 -26.58 29.92 41.25
N ARG A 446 -27.63 30.04 42.08
CA ARG A 446 -27.98 31.29 42.79
C ARG A 446 -27.19 31.46 44.10
N SER A 447 -25.87 31.48 43.99
CA SER A 447 -24.98 31.78 45.12
C SER A 447 -23.98 32.85 44.71
N SER A 448 -24.12 34.06 45.26
CA SER A 448 -23.26 35.19 44.92
C SER A 448 -21.79 34.87 45.25
N PRO A 449 -20.85 35.07 44.31
CA PRO A 449 -19.43 34.85 44.58
C PRO A 449 -18.95 35.87 45.63
N GLN A 450 -18.35 35.37 46.71
CA GLN A 450 -17.69 36.22 47.69
C GLN A 450 -16.48 36.92 47.06
N ALA A 451 -16.32 38.21 47.33
CA ALA A 451 -15.18 38.98 46.83
C ALA A 451 -13.86 38.48 47.43
N ILE A 452 -12.81 38.41 46.60
CA ILE A 452 -11.50 37.89 46.99
C ILE A 452 -10.74 38.95 47.80
N CYS A 453 -10.98 39.03 49.11
CA CYS A 453 -10.40 40.07 49.96
C CYS A 453 -8.86 40.06 50.06
N ASN A 454 -8.20 38.92 49.86
CA ASN A 454 -6.72 38.85 49.80
C ASN A 454 -6.21 37.68 48.93
N PRO A 455 -6.01 37.87 47.61
CA PRO A 455 -5.55 36.82 46.70
C PRO A 455 -4.19 36.22 47.11
N ARG A 456 -3.32 37.04 47.72
CA ARG A 456 -1.93 36.67 48.03
C ARG A 456 -1.83 35.71 49.22
N GLN A 457 -2.77 35.81 50.15
CA GLN A 457 -2.85 34.92 51.32
C GLN A 457 -3.48 33.57 50.97
N ALA A 458 -4.59 33.56 50.23
CA ALA A 458 -5.19 32.30 49.74
C ALA A 458 -4.18 31.46 48.91
N ALA A 459 -3.40 32.12 48.04
CA ALA A 459 -2.35 31.49 47.24
C ALA A 459 -1.06 31.12 48.04
N PHE A 460 -1.01 31.43 49.33
CA PHE A 460 0.01 30.96 50.28
C PHE A 460 -0.51 29.76 51.07
N GLU A 461 -1.73 29.85 51.61
CA GLU A 461 -2.40 28.77 52.36
C GLU A 461 -2.58 27.51 51.51
N MET A 462 -2.98 27.64 50.24
CA MET A 462 -3.04 26.51 49.29
C MET A 462 -1.69 25.79 49.13
N ARG A 463 -0.57 26.52 49.07
CA ARG A 463 0.79 25.95 48.97
C ARG A 463 1.29 25.31 50.27
N MET A 464 0.78 25.74 51.42
CA MET A 464 1.11 25.11 52.71
C MET A 464 0.36 23.78 52.89
N HIS A 465 -0.91 23.69 52.46
CA HIS A 465 -1.68 22.45 52.47
C HIS A 465 -1.08 21.36 51.57
N GLU A 466 -0.68 21.73 50.35
CA GLU A 466 -0.02 20.82 49.41
C GLU A 466 1.27 20.21 50.01
N ARG A 467 2.06 21.03 50.72
CA ARG A 467 3.30 20.60 51.36
C ARG A 467 3.06 19.58 52.48
N GLN A 468 2.03 19.75 53.32
CA GLN A 468 1.73 18.80 54.41
C GLN A 468 1.30 17.43 53.88
N ASN A 469 0.42 17.39 52.86
CA ASN A 469 -0.03 16.14 52.24
C ASN A 469 1.10 15.37 51.53
N SER A 470 2.24 16.01 51.23
CA SER A 470 3.39 15.33 50.62
C SER A 470 4.24 14.52 51.60
N THR A 471 4.07 14.70 52.92
CA THR A 471 4.98 14.16 53.95
C THR A 471 4.40 13.06 54.87
N THR A 472 3.11 12.80 54.84
CA THR A 472 2.45 11.82 55.75
C THR A 472 2.45 10.39 55.21
N SER A 473 3.65 9.80 55.12
CA SER A 473 3.81 8.37 54.78
C SER A 473 4.84 7.66 55.68
N ALA A 474 4.62 7.67 56.99
CA ALA A 474 5.45 6.94 57.95
C ALA A 474 4.66 6.43 59.15
N SER A 475 4.80 5.13 59.43
CA SER A 475 4.47 4.41 60.66
C SER A 475 3.00 4.28 61.11
N PRO A 476 2.56 3.07 61.50
CA PRO A 476 1.29 2.86 62.21
C PRO A 476 1.46 2.98 63.72
N ASN A 477 0.42 3.41 64.43
CA ASN A 477 0.15 2.93 65.79
C ASN A 477 -1.31 3.17 66.19
N THR A 478 -1.91 2.19 66.86
CA THR A 478 -3.26 2.28 67.43
C THR A 478 -3.21 2.93 68.82
N SER A 479 -4.05 3.93 69.07
CA SER A 479 -4.30 4.49 70.40
C SER A 479 -5.78 4.40 70.74
N LEU A 480 -6.12 3.59 71.75
CA LEU A 480 -7.47 3.52 72.33
C LEU A 480 -7.69 4.68 73.31
N THR A 481 -8.94 5.13 73.46
CA THR A 481 -9.36 5.96 74.60
C THR A 481 -9.81 5.05 75.76
N PRO A 482 -9.79 5.52 77.03
CA PRO A 482 -9.92 4.62 78.19
C PRO A 482 -11.33 4.07 78.47
N ASP A 483 -12.38 4.60 77.82
CA ASP A 483 -13.75 4.59 78.37
C ASP A 483 -14.81 3.89 77.48
N GLY A 484 -14.38 2.86 76.74
CA GLY A 484 -15.23 1.76 76.26
C GLY A 484 -16.37 2.06 75.26
N SER A 485 -16.55 3.30 74.79
CA SER A 485 -17.74 3.74 74.05
C SER A 485 -17.44 4.18 72.60
N PRO A 486 -18.27 3.83 71.60
CA PRO A 486 -17.98 4.10 70.19
C PRO A 486 -18.32 5.53 69.75
N SER A 487 -17.38 6.21 69.09
CA SER A 487 -17.60 7.54 68.50
C SER A 487 -18.28 7.45 67.13
N LEU A 488 -19.50 8.01 67.01
CA LEU A 488 -20.21 8.14 65.73
C LEU A 488 -19.63 9.29 64.88
N GLY A 489 -18.58 8.99 64.10
CA GLY A 489 -17.99 9.88 63.11
C GLY A 489 -18.03 9.29 61.70
N GLY A 490 -19.06 9.62 60.92
CA GLY A 490 -19.26 9.07 59.57
C GLY A 490 -18.23 9.59 58.56
N GLY A 491 -17.39 8.69 58.02
CA GLY A 491 -16.31 9.05 57.10
C GLY A 491 -15.60 7.85 56.51
N GLY A 492 -16.34 6.98 55.82
CA GLY A 492 -15.79 5.73 55.26
C GLY A 492 -14.58 5.94 54.36
N ILE A 493 -13.53 5.14 54.57
CA ILE A 493 -12.26 5.23 53.83
C ILE A 493 -12.51 4.87 52.35
N LYS A 494 -12.78 5.88 51.52
CA LYS A 494 -12.77 5.75 50.06
C LYS A 494 -11.34 5.39 49.64
N ARG A 495 -11.17 4.13 49.20
CA ARG A 495 -9.95 3.66 48.54
C ARG A 495 -9.61 4.63 47.38
N LYS A 496 -8.32 4.93 47.18
CA LYS A 496 -7.89 5.81 46.07
C LYS A 496 -8.39 5.23 44.73
N PRO A 497 -9.01 6.02 43.84
CA PRO A 497 -9.55 5.54 42.56
C PRO A 497 -8.46 5.32 41.48
N GLU A 498 -7.23 4.96 41.85
CA GLU A 498 -6.05 5.03 40.97
C GLU A 498 -5.70 3.71 40.23
N ASP A 499 -6.26 2.57 40.63
CA ASP A 499 -6.09 1.27 39.93
C ASP A 499 -7.42 0.75 39.31
N SER A 500 -8.48 1.56 39.27
CA SER A 500 -9.79 1.18 38.71
C SER A 500 -10.00 1.64 37.25
N ASP A 501 -8.91 1.97 36.56
CA ASP A 501 -8.88 2.63 35.24
C ASP A 501 -8.09 1.80 34.21
N SER A 502 -8.26 0.49 34.31
CA SER A 502 -7.88 -0.51 33.33
C SER A 502 -8.89 -1.66 33.45
N GLU A 503 -9.66 -1.90 32.39
CA GLU A 503 -10.46 -3.12 32.30
C GLU A 503 -9.53 -4.34 32.41
N PRO A 504 -9.98 -5.44 33.04
CA PRO A 504 -9.18 -6.65 33.12
C PRO A 504 -8.89 -7.17 31.71
N GLU A 505 -7.60 -7.35 31.36
CA GLU A 505 -7.25 -8.02 30.10
C GLU A 505 -7.88 -9.43 30.12
N PRO A 506 -8.56 -9.87 29.04
CA PRO A 506 -9.20 -11.18 29.00
C PRO A 506 -8.15 -12.28 29.17
N GLU A 507 -8.46 -13.29 29.98
CA GLU A 507 -7.51 -14.36 30.31
C GLU A 507 -7.15 -15.18 29.06
N ASP A 508 -5.88 -15.19 28.69
CA ASP A 508 -5.36 -16.11 27.66
C ASP A 508 -5.39 -17.54 28.22
N ASN A 509 -6.40 -18.31 27.84
CA ASN A 509 -6.56 -19.71 28.23
C ASN A 509 -5.52 -20.65 27.59
N ILE A 510 -4.84 -20.23 26.52
CA ILE A 510 -3.86 -21.04 25.77
C ILE A 510 -2.50 -20.98 26.45
N ARG A 511 -2.06 -19.79 26.89
CA ARG A 511 -0.77 -19.54 27.56
C ARG A 511 0.39 -20.16 26.78
N LEU A 512 0.68 -19.62 25.60
CA LEU A 512 1.67 -20.20 24.67
C LEU A 512 3.10 -20.31 25.25
N TRP A 513 3.42 -19.54 26.29
CA TRP A 513 4.72 -19.56 26.99
C TRP A 513 4.86 -20.70 28.04
N GLU A 514 3.78 -21.41 28.38
CA GLU A 514 3.73 -22.44 29.41
C GLU A 514 3.66 -23.86 28.83
N THR A 515 4.36 -24.81 29.44
CA THR A 515 4.32 -26.24 29.09
C THR A 515 2.88 -26.75 28.93
N GLY A 516 2.62 -27.53 27.89
CA GLY A 516 1.27 -27.97 27.53
C GLY A 516 0.49 -27.01 26.63
N TRP A 517 1.14 -25.97 26.09
CA TRP A 517 0.52 -24.99 25.19
C TRP A 517 -0.14 -25.62 23.95
N LYS A 518 0.47 -26.68 23.40
CA LYS A 518 -0.02 -27.37 22.20
C LYS A 518 -1.39 -28.03 22.44
N GLN A 519 -1.55 -28.72 23.56
CA GLN A 519 -2.81 -29.34 23.98
C GLN A 519 -3.89 -28.29 24.26
N ARG A 520 -3.53 -27.19 24.95
CA ARG A 520 -4.48 -26.10 25.22
C ARG A 520 -4.91 -25.39 23.94
N TYR A 521 -4.00 -25.21 22.97
CA TYR A 521 -4.31 -24.60 21.68
C TYR A 521 -5.33 -25.41 20.89
N TYR A 522 -5.07 -26.70 20.64
CA TYR A 522 -6.00 -27.54 19.87
C TYR A 522 -7.37 -27.64 20.54
N LYS A 523 -7.43 -27.78 21.88
CA LYS A 523 -8.71 -27.81 22.61
C LYS A 523 -9.47 -26.49 22.55
N ASN A 524 -8.80 -25.33 22.67
CA ASN A 524 -9.48 -24.02 22.66
C ASN A 524 -9.77 -23.47 21.25
N LYS A 525 -9.12 -23.99 20.19
CA LYS A 525 -9.23 -23.45 18.82
C LYS A 525 -9.91 -24.37 17.81
N PHE A 526 -9.94 -25.67 18.08
CA PHE A 526 -10.61 -26.64 17.20
C PHE A 526 -11.67 -27.49 17.94
N ASP A 527 -11.78 -27.36 19.27
CA ASP A 527 -12.60 -28.21 20.15
C ASP A 527 -12.26 -29.71 20.04
N VAL A 528 -10.96 -30.01 19.94
CA VAL A 528 -10.43 -31.38 19.80
C VAL A 528 -9.47 -31.71 20.93
N ASP A 529 -9.60 -32.90 21.51
CA ASP A 529 -8.71 -33.38 22.57
C ASP A 529 -7.30 -33.73 22.07
N ALA A 530 -6.34 -33.57 22.97
CA ALA A 530 -4.90 -33.67 22.69
C ALA A 530 -4.45 -34.98 22.01
N SER A 531 -5.21 -36.07 22.19
CA SER A 531 -4.93 -37.40 21.66
C SER A 531 -5.39 -37.64 20.21
N ASP A 532 -6.11 -36.70 19.57
CA ASP A 532 -6.50 -36.88 18.17
C ASP A 532 -5.38 -36.45 17.20
N ASP A 533 -4.38 -37.32 17.09
CA ASP A 533 -3.30 -37.22 16.09
C ASP A 533 -3.84 -37.22 14.65
N LYS A 534 -5.00 -37.85 14.39
CA LYS A 534 -5.61 -37.90 13.04
C LYS A 534 -6.16 -36.53 12.65
N PHE A 535 -6.82 -35.84 13.57
CA PHE A 535 -7.29 -34.47 13.35
C PHE A 535 -6.12 -33.52 13.13
N ARG A 536 -5.06 -33.56 13.97
CA ARG A 536 -3.86 -32.73 13.73
C ARG A 536 -3.26 -33.00 12.35
N ARG A 537 -3.11 -34.27 11.95
CA ARG A 537 -2.61 -34.63 10.62
C ARG A 537 -3.51 -34.15 9.49
N LYS A 538 -4.84 -34.14 9.66
CA LYS A 538 -5.79 -33.56 8.69
C LYS A 538 -5.61 -32.05 8.53
N VAL A 539 -5.45 -31.31 9.65
CA VAL A 539 -5.17 -29.86 9.62
C VAL A 539 -3.87 -29.57 8.88
N VAL A 540 -2.81 -30.32 9.16
CA VAL A 540 -1.52 -30.22 8.47
C VAL A 540 -1.65 -30.56 6.98
N GLN A 541 -2.36 -31.63 6.61
CA GLN A 541 -2.56 -32.01 5.21
C GLN A 541 -3.23 -30.87 4.43
N SER A 542 -4.36 -30.32 4.92
CA SER A 542 -5.02 -29.20 4.24
C SER A 542 -4.17 -27.92 4.22
N TYR A 543 -3.28 -27.72 5.19
CA TYR A 543 -2.35 -26.58 5.17
C TYR A 543 -1.24 -26.78 4.11
N VAL A 544 -0.72 -27.99 3.98
CA VAL A 544 0.29 -28.38 2.96
C VAL A 544 -0.30 -28.33 1.55
N GLU A 545 -1.52 -28.84 1.36
CA GLU A 545 -2.30 -28.64 0.13
C GLU A 545 -2.42 -27.14 -0.19
N GLY A 546 -2.73 -26.30 0.79
CA GLY A 546 -2.82 -24.85 0.61
C GLY A 546 -1.50 -24.19 0.22
N LEU A 547 -0.38 -24.59 0.80
CA LEU A 547 0.94 -24.07 0.42
C LEU A 547 1.28 -24.43 -1.03
N CYS A 548 0.95 -25.65 -1.47
CA CYS A 548 1.05 -26.07 -2.86
C CYS A 548 0.09 -25.28 -3.77
N TRP A 549 -1.14 -25.01 -3.32
CA TRP A 549 -2.14 -24.24 -4.08
C TRP A 549 -1.69 -22.80 -4.30
N VAL A 550 -1.23 -22.10 -3.24
CA VAL A 550 -0.78 -20.70 -3.32
C VAL A 550 0.44 -20.58 -4.23
N LEU A 551 1.43 -21.47 -4.09
CA LEU A 551 2.62 -21.44 -4.95
C LEU A 551 2.27 -21.71 -6.43
N ARG A 552 1.39 -22.67 -6.71
CA ARG A 552 0.88 -22.89 -8.08
C ARG A 552 0.09 -21.66 -8.57
N TYR A 553 -0.74 -21.01 -7.74
CA TYR A 553 -1.52 -19.83 -8.14
C TYR A 553 -0.64 -18.65 -8.58
N TYR A 554 0.49 -18.45 -7.90
CA TYR A 554 1.47 -17.41 -8.21
C TYR A 554 2.27 -17.72 -9.49
N TYR A 555 2.75 -18.96 -9.65
CA TYR A 555 3.73 -19.32 -10.68
C TYR A 555 3.15 -19.99 -11.94
N GLN A 556 1.97 -20.60 -11.86
CA GLN A 556 1.34 -21.35 -12.96
C GLN A 556 -0.10 -20.88 -13.27
N GLY A 557 -0.76 -20.21 -12.33
CA GLY A 557 -2.17 -19.81 -12.40
C GLY A 557 -3.06 -20.67 -11.50
N CYS A 558 -4.36 -20.37 -11.45
CA CYS A 558 -5.29 -20.99 -10.49
C CYS A 558 -5.35 -22.52 -10.65
N ALA A 559 -4.75 -23.25 -9.70
CA ALA A 559 -4.67 -24.72 -9.75
C ALA A 559 -5.98 -25.42 -9.37
N SER A 560 -6.85 -24.74 -8.63
CA SER A 560 -8.24 -25.16 -8.43
C SER A 560 -9.11 -23.98 -8.00
N TRP A 561 -10.24 -23.80 -8.69
CA TRP A 561 -11.24 -22.82 -8.31
C TRP A 561 -12.07 -23.26 -7.10
N ASN A 562 -12.14 -24.57 -6.83
CA ASN A 562 -12.99 -25.20 -5.80
C ASN A 562 -12.27 -25.33 -4.44
N TRP A 563 -10.95 -25.44 -4.44
CA TRP A 563 -10.16 -25.70 -3.23
C TRP A 563 -10.17 -24.51 -2.24
N TYR A 564 -10.22 -24.83 -0.94
CA TYR A 564 -10.01 -23.88 0.15
C TYR A 564 -9.50 -24.57 1.42
N TYR A 565 -8.86 -23.82 2.31
CA TYR A 565 -8.46 -24.29 3.63
C TYR A 565 -9.67 -24.32 4.60
N PRO A 566 -10.10 -25.49 5.12
CA PRO A 566 -11.40 -25.63 5.80
C PRO A 566 -11.34 -25.41 7.32
N PHE A 567 -10.39 -24.59 7.81
CA PHE A 567 -10.22 -24.27 9.23
C PHE A 567 -9.90 -22.79 9.42
N HIS A 568 -10.29 -22.20 10.56
CA HIS A 568 -10.02 -20.79 10.87
C HIS A 568 -8.59 -20.53 11.39
N TYR A 569 -7.85 -21.58 11.74
CA TYR A 569 -6.54 -21.50 12.40
C TYR A 569 -5.51 -22.45 11.77
N ALA A 570 -4.22 -22.14 11.94
CA ALA A 570 -3.09 -22.93 11.43
C ALA A 570 -2.66 -24.04 12.41
N PRO A 571 -1.96 -25.09 11.94
CA PRO A 571 -1.18 -25.98 12.79
C PRO A 571 0.10 -25.30 13.32
N PHE A 572 0.84 -25.97 14.20
CA PHE A 572 2.20 -25.54 14.57
C PHE A 572 3.25 -26.11 13.60
N ALA A 573 4.43 -25.50 13.52
CA ALA A 573 5.50 -25.99 12.65
C ALA A 573 5.97 -27.39 13.08
N SER A 574 5.92 -27.67 14.38
CA SER A 574 6.14 -28.98 15.00
C SER A 574 5.05 -30.04 14.73
N ASP A 575 4.04 -29.79 13.90
CA ASP A 575 3.08 -30.83 13.43
C ASP A 575 3.35 -31.29 11.99
N PHE A 576 4.28 -30.67 11.24
CA PHE A 576 4.58 -31.00 9.84
C PHE A 576 5.46 -32.26 9.67
N GLU A 577 5.31 -33.26 10.54
CA GLU A 577 6.00 -34.55 10.42
C GLU A 577 5.24 -35.50 9.48
N GLY A 578 5.97 -36.22 8.63
CA GLY A 578 5.37 -37.21 7.71
C GLY A 578 4.50 -36.58 6.62
N ILE A 579 4.93 -35.43 6.09
CA ILE A 579 4.30 -34.71 4.97
C ILE A 579 4.91 -35.06 3.60
N ALA A 580 6.09 -35.69 3.57
CA ALA A 580 6.85 -35.94 2.34
C ALA A 580 6.07 -36.69 1.25
N ASP A 581 5.21 -37.64 1.65
CA ASP A 581 4.40 -38.48 0.78
C ASP A 581 2.94 -37.99 0.61
N MET A 582 2.63 -36.76 1.02
CA MET A 582 1.27 -36.20 0.86
C MET A 582 0.98 -35.82 -0.60
N PRO A 583 -0.27 -36.01 -1.08
CA PRO A 583 -0.66 -35.55 -2.41
C PRO A 583 -0.57 -34.03 -2.51
N SER A 584 -0.10 -33.53 -3.66
CA SER A 584 0.03 -32.08 -3.94
C SER A 584 -0.77 -31.61 -5.15
N ASP A 585 -1.59 -32.49 -5.74
CA ASP A 585 -2.35 -32.27 -6.97
C ASP A 585 -3.84 -32.00 -6.71
N PHE A 586 -4.46 -31.31 -7.67
CA PHE A 586 -5.79 -30.73 -7.54
C PHE A 586 -6.73 -31.21 -8.64
N GLU A 587 -8.04 -31.00 -8.43
CA GLU A 587 -9.09 -31.31 -9.39
C GLU A 587 -8.96 -30.49 -10.69
N LYS A 588 -8.57 -31.17 -11.77
CA LYS A 588 -8.53 -30.63 -13.13
C LYS A 588 -9.93 -30.25 -13.63
N GLY A 589 -9.99 -29.23 -14.49
CA GLY A 589 -11.26 -28.76 -15.07
C GLY A 589 -12.22 -28.08 -14.09
N SER A 590 -11.79 -27.78 -12.85
CA SER A 590 -12.54 -26.92 -11.93
C SER A 590 -12.77 -25.53 -12.53
N LYS A 591 -13.87 -24.86 -12.13
CA LYS A 591 -14.37 -23.64 -12.78
C LYS A 591 -14.69 -22.57 -11.73
N PRO A 592 -14.53 -21.27 -12.06
CA PRO A 592 -15.03 -20.21 -11.21
C PRO A 592 -16.55 -20.36 -11.00
N PHE A 593 -17.04 -19.85 -9.87
CA PHE A 593 -18.45 -19.54 -9.69
C PHE A 593 -18.92 -18.53 -10.75
N LYS A 594 -20.23 -18.44 -10.98
CA LYS A 594 -20.78 -17.29 -11.70
C LYS A 594 -20.86 -16.07 -10.76
N PRO A 595 -20.87 -14.82 -11.28
CA PRO A 595 -20.82 -13.62 -10.45
C PRO A 595 -21.86 -13.56 -9.33
N LEU A 596 -23.14 -13.84 -9.60
CA LEU A 596 -24.19 -13.81 -8.56
C LEU A 596 -24.06 -14.97 -7.56
N GLU A 597 -23.53 -16.13 -7.99
CA GLU A 597 -23.21 -17.24 -7.07
C GLU A 597 -22.08 -16.85 -6.10
N GLN A 598 -21.09 -16.08 -6.57
CA GLN A 598 -20.06 -15.51 -5.70
C GLN A 598 -20.68 -14.52 -4.70
N LEU A 599 -21.57 -13.62 -5.14
CA LEU A 599 -22.22 -12.65 -4.24
C LEU A 599 -22.91 -13.34 -3.06
N MET A 600 -23.72 -14.36 -3.33
CA MET A 600 -24.32 -15.21 -2.29
C MET A 600 -23.25 -15.89 -1.42
N GLY A 601 -22.15 -16.33 -2.02
CA GLY A 601 -21.01 -16.94 -1.34
C GLY A 601 -20.15 -16.00 -0.49
N VAL A 602 -20.31 -14.67 -0.56
CA VAL A 602 -19.47 -13.68 0.17
C VAL A 602 -20.20 -12.58 0.93
N PHE A 603 -21.47 -12.27 0.64
CA PHE A 603 -22.18 -11.16 1.30
C PHE A 603 -22.88 -11.55 2.62
N PRO A 604 -22.91 -10.63 3.61
CA PRO A 604 -23.88 -10.68 4.70
C PRO A 604 -25.27 -10.29 4.20
N ALA A 605 -26.33 -10.74 4.89
CA ALA A 605 -27.72 -10.45 4.53
C ALA A 605 -28.04 -8.94 4.42
N ALA A 606 -27.33 -8.09 5.18
CA ALA A 606 -27.44 -6.64 5.12
C ALA A 606 -27.13 -6.04 3.74
N SER A 607 -26.15 -6.60 3.01
CA SER A 607 -25.81 -6.18 1.63
C SER A 607 -26.63 -6.90 0.56
N GLY A 608 -27.70 -7.61 0.94
CA GLY A 608 -28.63 -8.30 0.02
C GLY A 608 -29.42 -7.39 -0.92
N ASN A 609 -29.25 -6.06 -0.84
CA ASN A 609 -29.80 -5.09 -1.80
C ASN A 609 -29.23 -5.28 -3.23
N PHE A 610 -28.00 -5.79 -3.39
CA PHE A 610 -27.34 -5.94 -4.70
C PHE A 610 -27.63 -7.27 -5.41
N LEU A 611 -28.54 -8.08 -4.86
CA LEU A 611 -28.90 -9.41 -5.34
C LEU A 611 -30.34 -9.42 -5.87
N PRO A 612 -30.68 -10.33 -6.83
CA PRO A 612 -32.04 -10.49 -7.32
C PRO A 612 -33.05 -10.63 -6.18
N PRO A 613 -34.26 -10.03 -6.26
CA PRO A 613 -35.22 -10.03 -5.15
C PRO A 613 -35.66 -11.43 -4.67
N THR A 614 -35.57 -12.46 -5.51
CA THR A 614 -35.83 -13.86 -5.12
C THR A 614 -34.62 -14.52 -4.47
N TRP A 615 -33.40 -14.21 -4.92
CA TRP A 615 -32.14 -14.69 -4.34
C TRP A 615 -31.90 -14.09 -2.95
N ARG A 616 -32.18 -12.78 -2.78
CA ARG A 616 -32.11 -12.07 -1.50
C ARG A 616 -32.90 -12.76 -0.39
N LYS A 617 -34.10 -13.29 -0.69
CA LYS A 617 -34.95 -13.98 0.29
C LYS A 617 -34.24 -15.17 0.92
N LEU A 618 -33.40 -15.88 0.16
CA LEU A 618 -32.64 -17.03 0.69
C LEU A 618 -31.62 -16.64 1.78
N MET A 619 -31.30 -15.34 1.93
CA MET A 619 -30.42 -14.81 2.98
C MET A 619 -31.17 -14.35 4.24
N THR A 620 -32.50 -14.25 4.19
CA THR A 620 -33.32 -13.61 5.25
C THR A 620 -34.53 -14.43 5.69
N ASP A 621 -34.97 -15.40 4.89
CA ASP A 621 -36.09 -16.28 5.19
C ASP A 621 -35.65 -17.40 6.16
N PRO A 622 -36.25 -17.53 7.36
CA PRO A 622 -35.90 -18.59 8.32
C PRO A 622 -36.08 -20.01 7.75
N GLU A 623 -36.96 -20.21 6.78
CA GLU A 623 -37.20 -21.51 6.12
C GLU A 623 -36.23 -21.77 4.95
N SER A 624 -35.29 -20.85 4.68
CA SER A 624 -34.27 -21.03 3.65
C SER A 624 -33.30 -22.16 4.01
N SER A 625 -33.12 -23.11 3.08
CA SER A 625 -32.22 -24.26 3.23
C SER A 625 -30.72 -23.90 3.29
N ILE A 626 -30.37 -22.61 3.33
CA ILE A 626 -29.01 -22.05 3.48
C ILE A 626 -28.94 -20.87 4.47
N ILE A 627 -29.96 -20.66 5.32
CA ILE A 627 -29.99 -19.52 6.28
C ILE A 627 -28.82 -19.54 7.28
N ASP A 628 -28.32 -20.73 7.62
CA ASP A 628 -27.14 -20.96 8.45
C ASP A 628 -25.83 -20.38 7.90
N PHE A 629 -25.80 -19.96 6.62
CA PHE A 629 -24.66 -19.25 6.03
C PHE A 629 -24.66 -17.74 6.34
N TYR A 630 -25.76 -17.18 6.85
CA TYR A 630 -25.95 -15.73 7.04
C TYR A 630 -26.35 -15.39 8.50
N PRO A 631 -25.52 -15.74 9.51
CA PRO A 631 -25.80 -15.38 10.89
C PRO A 631 -25.83 -13.86 11.08
N GLU A 632 -26.79 -13.35 11.84
CA GLU A 632 -26.93 -11.93 12.16
C GLU A 632 -25.76 -11.40 12.99
N ASP A 633 -25.26 -12.21 13.92
CA ASP A 633 -24.06 -11.94 14.71
C ASP A 633 -23.07 -13.12 14.69
N PHE A 634 -21.78 -12.82 14.83
CA PHE A 634 -20.69 -13.79 14.83
C PHE A 634 -19.56 -13.37 15.79
N ALA A 635 -18.92 -14.37 16.39
CA ALA A 635 -17.78 -14.18 17.27
C ALA A 635 -16.52 -13.76 16.49
N ILE A 636 -15.75 -12.85 17.08
CA ILE A 636 -14.41 -12.46 16.60
C ILE A 636 -13.40 -12.87 17.66
N ASP A 637 -12.62 -13.91 17.38
CA ASP A 637 -11.51 -14.31 18.24
C ASP A 637 -10.33 -13.36 18.07
N LEU A 638 -9.93 -12.68 19.15
CA LEU A 638 -8.76 -11.80 19.12
C LEU A 638 -7.44 -12.54 18.89
N ASN A 639 -7.35 -13.83 19.21
CA ASN A 639 -6.17 -14.69 18.98
C ASN A 639 -4.82 -14.05 19.42
N GLY A 640 -4.80 -13.43 20.60
CA GLY A 640 -3.64 -12.71 21.14
C GLY A 640 -3.30 -11.38 20.44
N LYS A 641 -4.18 -10.84 19.59
CA LYS A 641 -4.05 -9.50 19.00
C LYS A 641 -4.87 -8.47 19.79
N LYS A 642 -4.50 -7.20 19.67
CA LYS A 642 -5.04 -6.11 20.52
C LYS A 642 -6.40 -5.55 20.07
N TYR A 643 -6.76 -5.72 18.80
CA TYR A 643 -7.92 -5.04 18.18
C TYR A 643 -8.76 -6.02 17.36
N ALA A 644 -10.09 -5.85 17.35
CA ALA A 644 -11.04 -6.75 16.66
C ALA A 644 -10.73 -6.92 15.16
N TRP A 645 -10.33 -5.84 14.46
CA TRP A 645 -9.92 -5.91 13.04
C TRP A 645 -8.69 -6.81 12.78
N GLN A 646 -7.89 -7.12 13.81
CA GLN A 646 -6.79 -8.10 13.74
C GLN A 646 -7.21 -9.54 14.07
N GLY A 647 -8.43 -9.75 14.58
CA GLY A 647 -8.96 -11.03 15.00
C GLY A 647 -9.51 -11.89 13.85
N VAL A 648 -9.93 -13.10 14.22
CA VAL A 648 -10.48 -14.12 13.32
C VAL A 648 -12.01 -14.14 13.47
N ALA A 649 -12.73 -13.79 12.41
CA ALA A 649 -14.19 -13.87 12.37
C ALA A 649 -14.64 -15.33 12.17
N LEU A 650 -15.38 -15.87 13.13
CA LEU A 650 -15.79 -17.28 13.17
C LEU A 650 -17.11 -17.48 12.43
N LEU A 651 -17.03 -17.42 11.09
CA LEU A 651 -18.15 -17.66 10.19
C LEU A 651 -18.21 -19.14 9.76
N PRO A 652 -19.39 -19.77 9.64
CA PRO A 652 -19.54 -21.13 9.13
C PRO A 652 -19.23 -21.17 7.63
N PHE A 653 -18.40 -22.11 7.17
CA PHE A 653 -18.04 -22.24 5.75
C PHE A 653 -19.26 -22.60 4.89
N VAL A 654 -19.48 -21.87 3.79
CA VAL A 654 -20.57 -22.15 2.84
C VAL A 654 -20.32 -23.50 2.14
N ASP A 655 -21.30 -24.39 2.17
CA ASP A 655 -21.33 -25.61 1.35
C ASP A 655 -21.83 -25.27 -0.06
N GLU A 656 -20.96 -25.44 -1.04
CA GLU A 656 -21.24 -25.18 -2.46
C GLU A 656 -22.42 -26.01 -3.00
N ARG A 657 -22.54 -27.28 -2.59
CA ARG A 657 -23.60 -28.18 -3.08
C ARG A 657 -24.96 -27.73 -2.56
N ARG A 658 -25.02 -27.35 -1.28
CA ARG A 658 -26.21 -26.75 -0.68
C ARG A 658 -26.56 -25.39 -1.30
N LEU A 659 -25.57 -24.54 -1.56
CA LEU A 659 -25.78 -23.25 -2.23
C LEU A 659 -26.34 -23.44 -3.65
N ARG A 660 -25.69 -24.23 -4.50
CA ARG A 660 -26.17 -24.48 -5.88
C ARG A 660 -27.58 -25.11 -5.88
N ALA A 661 -27.86 -26.07 -5.00
CA ALA A 661 -29.18 -26.70 -4.90
C ALA A 661 -30.30 -25.78 -4.37
N ALA A 662 -29.96 -24.70 -3.66
CA ALA A 662 -30.90 -23.64 -3.31
C ALA A 662 -31.12 -22.68 -4.50
N LEU A 663 -30.03 -22.27 -5.17
CA LEU A 663 -30.08 -21.34 -6.30
C LEU A 663 -30.78 -21.90 -7.54
N GLU A 664 -30.70 -23.20 -7.80
CA GLU A 664 -31.40 -23.86 -8.93
C GLU A 664 -32.91 -23.56 -8.94
N LYS A 665 -33.52 -23.39 -7.78
CA LYS A 665 -34.96 -23.09 -7.61
C LYS A 665 -35.34 -21.66 -8.01
N VAL A 666 -34.39 -20.73 -7.97
CA VAL A 666 -34.59 -19.28 -8.23
C VAL A 666 -33.75 -18.78 -9.42
N TYR A 667 -33.06 -19.69 -10.13
CA TYR A 667 -32.37 -19.39 -11.38
C TYR A 667 -33.31 -18.98 -12.53
N PRO A 668 -34.52 -19.56 -12.67
CA PRO A 668 -35.49 -19.12 -13.68
C PRO A 668 -36.07 -17.72 -13.47
N ASP A 669 -35.94 -17.16 -12.26
CA ASP A 669 -36.49 -15.84 -11.91
C ASP A 669 -35.64 -14.66 -12.41
N LEU A 670 -34.42 -14.92 -12.90
CA LEU A 670 -33.48 -13.88 -13.31
C LEU A 670 -33.98 -13.13 -14.54
N THR A 671 -33.97 -11.79 -14.48
CA THR A 671 -34.17 -10.95 -15.66
C THR A 671 -33.07 -11.17 -16.72
N PRO A 672 -33.27 -10.76 -17.98
CA PRO A 672 -32.22 -10.82 -19.00
C PRO A 672 -30.94 -10.06 -18.61
N GLU A 673 -31.07 -8.96 -17.87
CA GLU A 673 -29.93 -8.14 -17.42
C GLU A 673 -29.18 -8.78 -16.25
N GLU A 674 -29.87 -9.36 -15.28
CA GLU A 674 -29.24 -10.18 -14.22
C GLU A 674 -28.57 -11.42 -14.83
N SER A 675 -29.22 -12.06 -15.81
CA SER A 675 -28.65 -13.19 -16.56
C SER A 675 -27.38 -12.81 -17.32
N ARG A 676 -27.32 -11.61 -17.91
CA ARG A 676 -26.11 -11.03 -18.51
C ARG A 676 -25.02 -10.77 -17.46
N ARG A 677 -25.35 -10.12 -16.34
CA ARG A 677 -24.41 -9.90 -15.22
C ARG A 677 -23.91 -11.19 -14.57
N ASN A 678 -24.67 -12.29 -14.68
CA ASN A 678 -24.31 -13.61 -14.17
C ASN A 678 -23.58 -14.49 -15.22
N SER A 679 -23.23 -13.93 -16.38
CA SER A 679 -22.37 -14.59 -17.38
C SER A 679 -20.89 -14.30 -17.13
N LEU A 680 -20.01 -15.19 -17.60
CA LEU A 680 -18.56 -14.97 -17.60
C LEU A 680 -18.15 -14.35 -18.94
N GLY A 681 -17.47 -13.22 -18.88
CA GLY A 681 -16.96 -12.49 -20.03
C GLY A 681 -15.48 -12.74 -20.29
N GLY A 682 -14.82 -11.75 -20.88
CA GLY A 682 -13.41 -11.78 -21.24
C GLY A 682 -12.88 -10.38 -21.52
N ASP A 683 -11.58 -10.28 -21.73
CA ASP A 683 -10.87 -9.02 -21.91
C ASP A 683 -11.26 -8.31 -23.22
N VAL A 684 -11.20 -6.98 -23.23
CA VAL A 684 -11.43 -6.15 -24.43
C VAL A 684 -10.18 -5.31 -24.70
N LEU A 685 -9.66 -5.41 -25.92
CA LEU A 685 -8.51 -4.65 -26.40
C LEU A 685 -8.98 -3.45 -27.23
N PHE A 686 -8.35 -2.29 -27.00
CA PHE A 686 -8.63 -1.01 -27.64
C PHE A 686 -7.35 -0.44 -28.25
N VAL A 687 -7.48 0.19 -29.43
CA VAL A 687 -6.40 0.95 -30.08
C VAL A 687 -6.97 2.19 -30.79
N GLY A 688 -6.15 3.23 -30.93
CA GLY A 688 -6.48 4.44 -31.71
C GLY A 688 -6.06 4.32 -33.18
N LYS A 689 -6.64 5.14 -34.06
CA LYS A 689 -6.41 5.18 -35.53
C LYS A 689 -4.96 5.27 -36.03
N HIS A 690 -3.98 5.49 -35.16
CA HIS A 690 -2.56 5.56 -35.53
C HIS A 690 -1.77 4.30 -35.13
N HIS A 691 -2.40 3.37 -34.40
CA HIS A 691 -1.81 2.11 -33.99
C HIS A 691 -1.80 1.12 -35.18
N PRO A 692 -0.70 0.39 -35.46
CA PRO A 692 -0.62 -0.51 -36.62
C PRO A 692 -1.71 -1.59 -36.66
N LEU A 693 -2.16 -2.07 -35.49
CA LEU A 693 -3.26 -3.04 -35.37
C LEU A 693 -4.66 -2.49 -35.74
N CYS A 694 -4.85 -1.16 -35.86
CA CYS A 694 -6.17 -0.56 -36.04
C CYS A 694 -6.85 -1.00 -37.35
N ASP A 695 -6.16 -0.91 -38.48
CA ASP A 695 -6.71 -1.30 -39.78
C ASP A 695 -7.09 -2.79 -39.83
N PHE A 696 -6.25 -3.64 -39.23
CA PHE A 696 -6.48 -5.09 -39.11
C PHE A 696 -7.76 -5.42 -38.33
N ILE A 697 -8.00 -4.74 -37.19
CA ILE A 697 -9.22 -4.91 -36.40
C ILE A 697 -10.44 -4.44 -37.19
N VAL A 698 -10.35 -3.28 -37.85
CA VAL A 698 -11.42 -2.73 -38.69
C VAL A 698 -11.74 -3.67 -39.87
N GLU A 699 -10.76 -4.38 -40.43
CA GLU A 699 -10.97 -5.41 -41.45
C GLU A 699 -11.74 -6.63 -40.92
N GLN A 700 -11.49 -7.10 -39.69
CA GLN A 700 -12.27 -8.20 -39.09
C GLN A 700 -13.76 -7.83 -38.95
N TYR A 701 -14.07 -6.59 -38.53
CA TYR A 701 -15.46 -6.11 -38.46
C TYR A 701 -16.11 -5.94 -39.84
N LYS A 702 -15.36 -5.47 -40.85
CA LYS A 702 -15.84 -5.36 -42.24
C LYS A 702 -16.16 -6.72 -42.86
N THR A 703 -15.28 -7.71 -42.66
CA THR A 703 -15.45 -9.09 -43.16
C THR A 703 -16.46 -9.90 -42.35
N LYS A 704 -16.79 -9.47 -41.12
CA LYS A 704 -17.65 -10.17 -40.15
C LYS A 704 -17.14 -11.57 -39.83
N ASN A 705 -15.82 -11.74 -39.83
CA ASN A 705 -15.17 -13.00 -39.50
C ASN A 705 -15.46 -13.39 -38.04
N LYS A 706 -16.08 -14.56 -37.85
CA LYS A 706 -16.42 -15.08 -36.51
C LYS A 706 -15.36 -16.00 -35.90
N GLU A 707 -14.40 -16.46 -36.69
CA GLU A 707 -13.32 -17.32 -36.20
C GLU A 707 -12.27 -16.50 -35.44
N PRO A 708 -11.76 -16.95 -34.28
CA PRO A 708 -10.74 -16.22 -33.52
C PRO A 708 -9.40 -16.14 -34.27
N VAL A 709 -8.94 -14.92 -34.57
CA VAL A 709 -7.72 -14.66 -35.35
C VAL A 709 -6.55 -14.30 -34.44
N ASP A 710 -5.38 -14.88 -34.68
CA ASP A 710 -4.15 -14.54 -33.93
C ASP A 710 -3.62 -13.15 -34.31
N ILE A 711 -3.14 -12.40 -33.32
CA ILE A 711 -2.52 -11.07 -33.50
C ILE A 711 -1.17 -11.23 -34.23
N PRO A 712 -0.94 -10.50 -35.35
CA PRO A 712 0.39 -10.39 -35.96
C PRO A 712 1.35 -9.66 -35.00
N PRO A 713 2.45 -10.29 -34.52
CA PRO A 713 3.33 -9.71 -33.49
C PRO A 713 3.92 -8.35 -33.88
N GLU A 714 4.14 -8.14 -35.17
CA GLU A 714 4.72 -6.94 -35.77
C GLU A 714 3.79 -5.72 -35.65
N LEU A 715 2.48 -5.93 -35.49
CA LEU A 715 1.47 -4.87 -35.41
C LEU A 715 1.10 -4.47 -33.98
N CYS A 716 1.59 -5.21 -32.97
CA CYS A 716 1.19 -5.05 -31.56
C CYS A 716 2.38 -5.08 -30.58
N HIS A 717 3.53 -4.52 -30.98
CA HIS A 717 4.74 -4.42 -30.13
C HIS A 717 5.27 -5.76 -29.57
N GLY A 718 5.00 -6.88 -30.25
CA GLY A 718 5.34 -8.24 -29.80
C GLY A 718 4.26 -8.93 -28.95
N ILE A 719 3.17 -8.24 -28.57
CA ILE A 719 2.04 -8.83 -27.84
C ILE A 719 1.33 -9.84 -28.76
N GLN A 720 1.07 -11.05 -28.25
CA GLN A 720 0.35 -12.10 -28.96
C GLN A 720 -0.94 -12.48 -28.23
N GLY A 721 -1.86 -13.13 -28.94
CA GLY A 721 -3.17 -13.52 -28.43
C GLY A 721 -4.15 -13.68 -29.58
N LYS A 722 -5.42 -13.96 -29.26
CA LYS A 722 -6.50 -14.11 -30.24
C LYS A 722 -7.52 -12.98 -30.10
N LEU A 723 -7.99 -12.50 -31.25
CA LEU A 723 -9.04 -11.49 -31.39
C LEU A 723 -10.32 -12.16 -31.88
N SER A 724 -11.46 -11.75 -31.35
CA SER A 724 -12.79 -12.12 -31.86
C SER A 724 -13.75 -10.94 -31.78
N LEU A 725 -14.74 -10.89 -32.67
CA LEU A 725 -15.70 -9.78 -32.70
C LEU A 725 -16.41 -9.62 -31.35
N ASN A 726 -16.67 -8.37 -30.97
CA ASN A 726 -17.45 -7.98 -29.80
C ASN A 726 -18.76 -7.34 -30.29
N ASP A 727 -19.90 -7.75 -29.74
CA ASP A 727 -21.20 -7.16 -30.09
C ASP A 727 -21.36 -5.74 -29.51
N ASN A 728 -20.68 -5.44 -28.39
CA ASN A 728 -20.69 -4.14 -27.72
C ASN A 728 -19.38 -3.37 -28.00
N ALA A 729 -18.95 -3.35 -29.26
CA ALA A 729 -17.71 -2.72 -29.68
C ALA A 729 -17.81 -1.20 -29.83
N VAL A 730 -16.85 -0.48 -29.27
CA VAL A 730 -16.45 0.85 -29.76
C VAL A 730 -15.88 0.69 -31.17
N LEU A 731 -16.47 1.39 -32.15
CA LEU A 731 -16.09 1.37 -33.57
C LEU A 731 -15.79 2.79 -34.08
N PRO A 732 -14.86 2.97 -35.03
CA PRO A 732 -14.57 4.28 -35.63
C PRO A 732 -15.80 4.90 -36.30
N ASP A 733 -15.83 6.23 -36.34
CA ASP A 733 -16.86 7.08 -36.95
C ASP A 733 -18.28 6.92 -36.35
N GLN A 734 -18.43 6.16 -35.27
CA GLN A 734 -19.65 6.09 -34.45
C GLN A 734 -19.57 7.02 -33.24
N VAL A 735 -20.72 7.52 -32.78
CA VAL A 735 -20.79 8.30 -31.53
C VAL A 735 -20.67 7.34 -30.35
N VAL A 736 -19.77 7.64 -29.40
CA VAL A 736 -19.75 6.96 -28.10
C VAL A 736 -20.40 7.89 -27.07
N GLU A 737 -21.65 7.60 -26.74
CA GLU A 737 -22.41 8.32 -25.71
C GLU A 737 -21.74 8.20 -24.34
N SER A 738 -21.81 9.25 -23.53
CA SER A 738 -21.22 9.23 -22.19
C SER A 738 -22.18 8.59 -21.17
N PRO A 739 -21.77 7.52 -20.45
CA PRO A 739 -22.55 6.96 -19.37
C PRO A 739 -22.56 7.82 -18.10
N VAL A 740 -21.77 8.91 -18.06
CA VAL A 740 -21.69 9.86 -16.95
C VAL A 740 -22.26 11.21 -17.42
N PRO A 741 -23.46 11.65 -16.95
CA PRO A 741 -24.15 12.83 -17.49
C PRO A 741 -23.42 14.18 -17.37
N MET A 742 -22.32 14.23 -16.62
CA MET A 742 -21.46 15.42 -16.48
C MET A 742 -20.38 15.54 -17.57
N LEU A 743 -20.16 14.50 -18.36
CA LEU A 743 -19.17 14.45 -19.44
C LEU A 743 -19.85 14.59 -20.81
N ARG A 744 -19.07 14.61 -21.90
CA ARG A 744 -19.58 14.88 -23.27
C ARG A 744 -19.49 13.64 -24.15
N ASP A 745 -20.49 13.46 -25.01
CA ASP A 745 -20.49 12.39 -26.00
C ASP A 745 -19.34 12.55 -27.00
N LEU A 746 -18.67 11.45 -27.31
CA LEU A 746 -17.56 11.40 -28.24
C LEU A 746 -18.11 11.32 -29.67
N THR A 747 -18.49 12.47 -30.23
CA THR A 747 -19.10 12.60 -31.56
C THR A 747 -18.14 12.34 -32.73
N GLN A 748 -16.84 12.25 -32.46
CA GLN A 748 -15.79 11.96 -33.46
C GLN A 748 -14.85 10.87 -32.93
N ASN A 749 -15.36 9.66 -32.72
CA ASN A 749 -14.53 8.53 -32.31
C ASN A 749 -13.65 8.01 -33.46
N SER A 750 -12.36 7.85 -33.18
CA SER A 750 -11.38 7.16 -34.02
C SER A 750 -10.56 6.10 -33.27
N ALA A 751 -11.12 5.58 -32.17
CA ALA A 751 -10.67 4.36 -31.51
C ALA A 751 -11.51 3.15 -31.95
N VAL A 752 -10.92 1.95 -31.93
CA VAL A 752 -11.60 0.68 -32.20
C VAL A 752 -11.34 -0.31 -31.07
N SER A 753 -12.32 -1.14 -30.77
CA SER A 753 -12.25 -2.19 -29.74
C SER A 753 -12.64 -3.56 -30.27
N ILE A 754 -12.08 -4.61 -29.68
CA ILE A 754 -12.33 -6.01 -30.05
C ILE A 754 -12.13 -6.91 -28.83
N SER A 755 -12.82 -8.06 -28.76
CA SER A 755 -12.59 -9.01 -27.67
C SER A 755 -11.19 -9.63 -27.82
N PHE A 756 -10.46 -9.70 -26.72
CA PHE A 756 -9.10 -10.24 -26.64
C PHE A 756 -9.08 -11.50 -25.77
N LYS A 757 -8.23 -12.45 -26.15
CA LYS A 757 -7.92 -13.61 -25.34
C LYS A 757 -6.42 -13.89 -25.38
N ASP A 758 -5.80 -13.98 -24.22
CA ASP A 758 -4.38 -14.32 -24.09
C ASP A 758 -4.01 -15.65 -24.77
N PRO A 759 -2.72 -15.86 -25.09
CA PRO A 759 -2.21 -17.13 -25.57
C PRO A 759 -2.64 -18.31 -24.67
N GLN A 760 -3.13 -19.36 -25.32
CA GLN A 760 -3.65 -20.56 -24.68
C GLN A 760 -2.59 -21.66 -24.72
N PHE A 761 -2.46 -22.39 -23.62
CA PHE A 761 -1.48 -23.46 -23.42
C PHE A 761 -2.21 -24.73 -22.96
N ALA A 762 -1.55 -25.89 -23.07
CA ALA A 762 -2.08 -27.14 -22.51
C ALA A 762 -2.09 -27.11 -20.97
N GLU A 763 -2.97 -27.89 -20.34
CA GLU A 763 -3.12 -27.91 -18.86
C GLU A 763 -1.86 -28.39 -18.12
N ASP A 764 -0.98 -29.12 -18.80
CA ASP A 764 0.30 -29.64 -18.31
C ASP A 764 1.51 -28.76 -18.69
N PHE A 765 1.27 -27.61 -19.34
CA PHE A 765 2.34 -26.67 -19.69
C PHE A 765 2.88 -25.95 -18.46
N VAL A 766 4.16 -26.20 -18.13
CA VAL A 766 4.85 -25.55 -17.01
C VAL A 766 5.55 -24.26 -17.48
N PHE A 767 5.05 -23.12 -17.01
CA PHE A 767 5.72 -21.83 -17.14
C PHE A 767 6.99 -21.82 -16.29
N LYS A 768 8.16 -21.54 -16.90
CA LYS A 768 9.45 -21.63 -16.19
C LYS A 768 9.76 -20.40 -15.33
N ALA A 769 10.21 -20.64 -14.10
CA ALA A 769 10.71 -19.64 -13.16
C ALA A 769 12.20 -19.33 -13.40
N THR A 770 12.49 -18.51 -14.42
CA THR A 770 13.87 -18.21 -14.87
C THR A 770 13.94 -16.86 -15.60
N VAL A 771 15.02 -16.08 -15.44
CA VAL A 771 15.29 -14.93 -16.32
C VAL A 771 15.42 -15.40 -17.77
N LEU A 772 14.81 -14.68 -18.72
CA LEU A 772 14.79 -15.06 -20.13
C LEU A 772 16.15 -14.82 -20.84
N PRO A 773 16.50 -15.63 -21.86
CA PRO A 773 17.64 -15.34 -22.74
C PRO A 773 17.51 -13.95 -23.40
N GLY A 774 18.58 -13.15 -23.38
CA GLY A 774 18.59 -11.79 -23.94
C GLY A 774 18.11 -10.69 -22.97
N ALA A 775 17.67 -11.04 -21.77
CA ALA A 775 17.45 -10.09 -20.67
C ALA A 775 18.76 -9.43 -20.22
N LYS A 776 18.76 -8.11 -20.03
CA LYS A 776 19.90 -7.35 -19.52
C LYS A 776 19.72 -7.09 -18.02
N LYS A 777 20.66 -7.54 -17.18
CA LYS A 777 20.62 -7.24 -15.73
C LYS A 777 20.74 -5.71 -15.53
N PRO A 778 19.86 -5.08 -14.72
CA PRO A 778 19.92 -3.64 -14.47
C PRO A 778 21.24 -3.18 -13.86
N ALA A 779 21.58 -1.91 -14.05
CA ALA A 779 22.78 -1.32 -13.46
C ALA A 779 22.69 -1.35 -11.91
N PRO A 780 23.71 -1.86 -11.20
CA PRO A 780 23.65 -2.05 -9.75
C PRO A 780 23.62 -0.72 -9.00
N VAL A 781 22.66 -0.61 -8.09
CA VAL A 781 22.34 0.58 -7.27
C VAL A 781 23.04 0.51 -5.90
N LEU A 782 23.27 -0.68 -5.36
CA LEU A 782 23.80 -0.85 -4.00
C LEU A 782 25.33 -0.84 -3.95
N LYS A 783 25.93 -0.18 -2.94
CA LYS A 783 27.40 -0.13 -2.72
C LYS A 783 28.03 -1.52 -2.89
N PRO A 784 28.99 -1.74 -3.80
CA PRO A 784 29.67 -3.03 -3.92
C PRO A 784 30.36 -3.44 -2.62
N GLY A 785 30.30 -4.72 -2.26
CA GLY A 785 30.94 -5.23 -1.03
C GLY A 785 32.44 -4.94 -0.99
N ASP A 786 33.12 -5.21 -2.09
CA ASP A 786 34.55 -4.94 -2.27
C ASP A 786 34.88 -3.52 -2.74
N TRP A 787 33.97 -2.54 -2.61
CA TRP A 787 34.22 -1.15 -3.03
C TRP A 787 35.52 -0.59 -2.44
N GLU A 788 35.79 -0.87 -1.16
CA GLU A 788 37.01 -0.42 -0.48
C GLU A 788 38.30 -1.11 -0.94
N LYS A 789 38.21 -2.20 -1.71
CA LYS A 789 39.34 -2.90 -2.36
C LYS A 789 39.49 -2.54 -3.84
N THR A 790 38.44 -2.01 -4.48
CA THR A 790 38.34 -1.81 -5.93
C THR A 790 38.34 -0.34 -6.35
N ASN A 791 38.07 0.58 -5.42
CA ASN A 791 38.04 2.02 -5.63
C ASN A 791 39.45 2.65 -5.68
N ASN A 792 40.22 2.32 -6.71
CA ASN A 792 41.56 2.90 -6.95
C ASN A 792 41.53 4.43 -7.14
N ASP A 793 40.39 5.00 -7.56
CA ASP A 793 40.20 6.43 -7.79
C ASP A 793 39.99 7.25 -6.49
N GLY A 794 39.88 6.60 -5.33
CA GLY A 794 39.67 7.26 -4.03
C GLY A 794 38.34 8.01 -3.89
N ARG A 795 37.39 7.86 -4.83
CA ARG A 795 36.13 8.62 -4.83
C ARG A 795 35.17 8.09 -3.76
N PRO A 796 34.53 8.94 -2.95
CA PRO A 796 33.52 8.46 -1.99
C PRO A 796 32.31 7.91 -2.76
N TRP A 797 31.86 6.70 -2.40
CA TRP A 797 30.64 6.14 -2.96
C TRP A 797 29.44 7.02 -2.61
N ARG A 798 28.54 7.23 -3.57
CA ARG A 798 27.33 8.05 -3.40
C ARG A 798 26.09 7.17 -3.56
N PRO A 799 25.11 7.24 -2.64
CA PRO A 799 23.84 6.55 -2.81
C PRO A 799 23.05 7.17 -3.97
N GLN A 800 22.45 6.32 -4.79
CA GLN A 800 21.61 6.73 -5.91
C GLN A 800 20.17 6.97 -5.43
N LEU A 801 19.78 8.25 -5.40
CA LEU A 801 18.50 8.74 -4.83
C LEU A 801 17.33 8.79 -5.85
N GLY A 802 17.42 8.02 -6.95
CA GLY A 802 16.44 8.01 -8.03
C GLY A 802 16.75 6.94 -9.08
N PHE A 803 16.07 6.96 -10.24
CA PHE A 803 16.36 6.03 -11.32
C PHE A 803 17.68 6.31 -12.03
N ASN A 804 18.07 7.57 -12.18
CA ASN A 804 19.34 7.96 -12.77
C ASN A 804 20.47 8.05 -11.73
N ARG A 805 21.68 7.66 -12.15
CA ARG A 805 22.93 7.69 -11.37
C ARG A 805 23.78 8.94 -11.64
N ASP A 806 23.71 9.51 -12.85
CA ASP A 806 24.56 10.63 -13.29
C ASP A 806 23.88 12.00 -13.12
N ARG A 807 22.88 12.07 -12.23
CA ARG A 807 22.13 13.28 -11.89
C ARG A 807 23.06 14.32 -11.24
N LYS A 808 23.60 15.22 -12.07
CA LYS A 808 24.42 16.36 -11.63
C LYS A 808 23.62 17.17 -10.60
N PRO A 809 24.10 17.34 -9.35
CA PRO A 809 23.40 18.15 -8.37
C PRO A 809 23.39 19.60 -8.86
N VAL A 810 22.18 20.14 -9.10
CA VAL A 810 22.00 21.55 -9.45
C VAL A 810 22.33 22.37 -8.21
N HIS A 811 23.55 22.88 -8.14
CA HIS A 811 23.89 23.88 -7.14
C HIS A 811 23.13 25.16 -7.43
N LEU A 812 22.37 25.63 -6.44
CA LEU A 812 21.97 27.04 -6.38
C LEU A 812 23.24 27.89 -6.47
N ASP A 813 23.23 28.89 -7.35
CA ASP A 813 24.35 29.80 -7.47
C ASP A 813 24.46 30.68 -6.21
N GLN A 814 25.60 31.36 -6.05
CA GLN A 814 25.84 32.20 -4.88
C GLN A 814 24.85 33.38 -4.79
N SER A 815 24.22 33.78 -5.91
CA SER A 815 23.16 34.78 -5.97
C SER A 815 21.84 34.24 -5.41
N ALA A 816 21.40 33.05 -5.82
CA ALA A 816 20.21 32.39 -5.27
C ALA A 816 20.34 32.11 -3.76
N PHE A 817 21.53 31.72 -3.28
CA PHE A 817 21.80 31.63 -1.83
C PHE A 817 21.71 32.98 -1.11
N ARG A 818 22.14 34.09 -1.74
CA ARG A 818 21.95 35.45 -1.20
C ARG A 818 20.47 35.84 -1.17
N THR A 819 19.69 35.53 -2.21
CA THR A 819 18.25 35.78 -2.26
C THR A 819 17.49 35.04 -1.16
N LEU A 820 17.77 33.74 -0.94
CA LEU A 820 17.22 32.96 0.17
C LEU A 820 17.63 33.53 1.55
N GLY A 821 18.86 34.04 1.66
CA GLY A 821 19.34 34.77 2.84
C GLY A 821 18.70 36.14 3.07
N HIS A 822 17.93 36.65 2.10
CA HIS A 822 17.14 37.89 2.23
C HIS A 822 15.66 37.65 2.53
N THR A 823 15.11 36.48 2.19
CA THR A 823 13.69 36.15 2.45
C THR A 823 13.45 35.39 3.76
N MET A 824 14.47 34.73 4.32
CA MET A 824 14.40 34.07 5.63
C MET A 824 14.59 35.07 6.79
N PRO A 825 13.71 35.07 7.82
CA PRO A 825 13.89 35.93 9.00
C PRO A 825 15.20 35.65 9.74
N ARG A 826 16.02 36.68 9.86
CA ARG A 826 17.36 36.57 10.47
C ARG A 826 17.27 36.83 11.98
N GLU A 827 16.97 35.78 12.76
CA GLU A 827 17.11 35.86 14.22
C GLU A 827 18.53 36.25 14.61
N ARG A 828 18.65 37.14 15.60
CA ARG A 828 19.93 37.75 15.98
C ARG A 828 20.73 36.84 16.91
N GLY A 829 21.73 36.15 16.36
CA GLY A 829 22.99 35.94 17.07
C GLY A 829 23.54 34.52 17.17
N MET A 830 24.09 33.99 16.08
CA MET A 830 25.30 33.14 16.11
C MET A 830 26.14 33.38 14.84
N PRO A 831 27.49 33.35 14.93
CA PRO A 831 28.35 33.35 13.75
C PRO A 831 28.30 31.99 13.03
N GLY A 832 28.50 32.00 11.71
CA GLY A 832 28.11 30.89 10.85
C GLY A 832 28.97 29.63 10.92
N MET A 833 28.32 28.49 11.21
CA MET A 833 28.69 27.17 10.68
C MET A 833 27.42 26.48 10.15
N TYR A 834 27.43 26.10 8.87
CA TYR A 834 26.40 25.24 8.29
C TYR A 834 26.87 23.78 8.36
N PRO A 835 26.22 22.89 9.13
CA PRO A 835 26.49 21.46 9.05
C PRO A 835 25.95 20.89 7.74
N ASN A 836 26.79 20.19 6.97
CA ASN A 836 26.33 19.39 5.84
C ASN A 836 25.55 18.17 6.35
N ALA A 837 24.29 18.07 5.93
CA ALA A 837 23.33 16.99 6.20
C ALA A 837 22.93 16.78 7.68
N MET A 838 21.62 16.72 7.93
CA MET A 838 21.09 16.05 9.12
C MET A 838 20.95 14.55 8.85
N PRO A 839 21.32 13.67 9.81
CA PRO A 839 20.94 12.26 9.74
C PRO A 839 19.46 12.08 10.14
N LEU A 840 18.70 11.37 9.32
CA LEU A 840 17.34 10.92 9.67
C LEU A 840 17.41 9.86 10.79
N GLY A 841 17.15 10.24 12.05
CA GLY A 841 17.25 9.26 13.13
C GLY A 841 17.02 9.68 14.59
N ALA A 842 16.43 10.83 14.92
CA ALA A 842 16.17 11.18 16.32
C ALA A 842 14.90 12.05 16.53
N TYR A 843 13.84 11.45 17.05
CA TYR A 843 12.71 12.17 17.65
C TYR A 843 12.70 11.97 19.17
N GLY A 844 13.17 12.97 19.90
CA GLY A 844 13.14 13.04 21.36
C GLY A 844 13.09 14.51 21.81
N THR A 845 12.10 14.86 22.63
CA THR A 845 11.82 16.25 23.03
C THR A 845 12.80 16.78 24.10
N PRO A 846 12.98 18.11 24.19
CA PRO A 846 14.13 18.69 24.88
C PRO A 846 13.90 18.92 26.38
N TYR A 847 14.96 18.73 27.17
CA TYR A 847 15.14 19.40 28.45
C TYR A 847 16.62 19.77 28.63
N ALA A 848 16.91 21.05 28.84
CA ALA A 848 18.24 21.53 29.13
C ALA A 848 18.61 21.32 30.61
N ARG A 849 19.89 21.04 30.88
CA ARG A 849 20.52 21.29 32.19
C ARG A 849 21.89 21.94 31.98
N PRO A 850 22.32 22.84 32.90
CA PRO A 850 23.49 23.68 32.68
C PRO A 850 24.81 22.94 32.95
N LEU A 851 25.87 23.39 32.27
CA LEU A 851 27.25 23.04 32.61
C LEU A 851 27.73 23.87 33.80
N LEU A 852 28.41 23.22 34.74
CA LEU A 852 29.30 23.82 35.72
C LEU A 852 30.59 22.99 35.73
N GLY A 853 31.74 23.65 35.62
CA GLY A 853 33.02 22.98 35.36
C GLY A 853 33.68 22.38 36.61
N GLY A 854 34.43 21.30 36.40
CA GLY A 854 35.33 20.68 37.37
C GLY A 854 36.58 20.15 36.66
N GLN A 855 37.75 20.34 37.26
CA GLN A 855 39.07 20.11 36.68
C GLN A 855 39.75 18.85 37.28
N GLN A 856 40.91 18.44 36.73
CA GLN A 856 41.82 17.33 37.11
C GLN A 856 41.63 16.06 36.24
N GLN A 857 42.57 15.72 35.35
CA GLN A 857 43.94 15.17 35.54
C GLN A 857 43.95 13.64 35.75
N ILE A 858 44.68 12.93 34.88
CA ILE A 858 44.93 11.48 34.93
C ILE A 858 46.45 11.25 34.89
N PRO A 859 47.06 10.56 35.88
CA PRO A 859 48.48 10.22 35.88
C PRO A 859 48.78 8.92 35.09
N LYS A 860 50.06 8.72 34.73
CA LYS A 860 50.60 7.51 34.08
C LYS A 860 51.37 6.64 35.09
N LEU A 861 51.60 5.36 34.73
CA LEU A 861 52.81 4.50 34.89
C LEU A 861 52.35 3.01 34.80
N LEU A 862 52.83 2.18 33.86
CA LEU A 862 54.04 1.32 33.88
C LEU A 862 54.07 0.28 35.05
N SER A 863 54.50 -0.99 34.89
CA SER A 863 54.80 -1.87 33.72
C SER A 863 55.14 -3.32 34.23
N ASN A 864 55.64 -4.22 33.36
CA ASN A 864 56.26 -5.54 33.65
C ASN A 864 55.28 -6.73 33.92
N LEU A 865 55.56 -7.99 33.58
CA LEU A 865 56.73 -8.65 32.95
C LEU A 865 56.33 -9.90 32.10
N ARG A 866 57.28 -10.50 31.39
CA ARG A 866 57.23 -11.75 30.57
C ARG A 866 58.31 -12.73 31.11
N PRO A 867 58.75 -13.88 30.49
CA PRO A 867 58.60 -14.42 29.12
C PRO A 867 57.95 -15.84 29.14
N GLN A 868 58.19 -16.89 28.32
CA GLN A 868 58.98 -17.26 27.10
C GLN A 868 58.26 -18.51 26.47
N GLU A 869 58.69 -19.49 25.64
CA GLU A 869 59.82 -19.96 24.77
C GLU A 869 59.17 -20.94 23.73
N SER A 870 59.77 -21.52 22.68
CA SER A 870 60.90 -21.21 21.76
C SER A 870 60.92 -22.21 20.57
N TRP A 871 61.69 -21.90 19.51
CA TRP A 871 62.51 -22.78 18.62
C TRP A 871 62.75 -22.10 17.24
N ARG A 872 63.82 -22.47 16.51
CA ARG A 872 64.28 -21.87 15.21
C ARG A 872 64.43 -22.96 14.14
N GLY A 873 64.17 -22.71 12.84
CA GLY A 873 65.06 -22.06 11.85
C GLY A 873 65.37 -23.05 10.68
N PRO A 874 66.12 -22.74 9.60
CA PRO A 874 66.81 -21.49 9.19
C PRO A 874 66.48 -21.03 7.72
N THR A 875 67.31 -20.15 7.13
CA THR A 875 67.18 -19.50 5.79
C THR A 875 68.16 -20.04 4.73
N PRO A 876 67.98 -19.77 3.42
CA PRO A 876 68.88 -18.84 2.67
C PRO A 876 68.18 -18.10 1.48
N LEU A 877 68.89 -17.57 0.45
CA LEU A 877 69.58 -16.26 0.36
C LEU A 877 69.90 -15.94 -1.15
N PHE A 878 70.23 -14.68 -1.49
CA PHE A 878 70.51 -14.10 -2.85
C PHE A 878 69.31 -14.08 -3.85
N GLN A 879 69.03 -13.10 -4.73
CA GLN A 879 69.72 -11.93 -5.35
C GLN A 879 70.32 -12.19 -6.76
N GLN A 880 69.61 -11.82 -7.84
CA GLN A 880 70.13 -11.18 -9.09
C GLN A 880 69.07 -11.00 -10.21
N ALA A 881 69.42 -10.16 -11.20
CA ALA A 881 68.90 -10.04 -12.58
C ALA A 881 70.12 -9.68 -13.47
N PRO A 882 70.15 -9.78 -14.83
CA PRO A 882 69.01 -9.68 -15.78
C PRO A 882 69.12 -10.54 -17.10
N GLN A 883 68.30 -10.18 -18.12
CA GLN A 883 68.47 -10.36 -19.59
C GLN A 883 68.15 -11.69 -20.34
N ARG A 884 67.15 -11.58 -21.22
CA ARG A 884 67.09 -11.89 -22.69
C ARG A 884 67.72 -13.18 -23.28
N THR A 885 66.85 -13.98 -23.90
CA THR A 885 66.81 -14.31 -25.36
C THR A 885 65.36 -14.65 -25.76
N ALA A 886 64.90 -14.75 -27.01
CA ALA A 886 65.11 -14.02 -28.30
C ALA A 886 64.90 -14.99 -29.50
N GLY A 887 63.99 -14.65 -30.43
CA GLY A 887 63.74 -15.38 -31.68
C GLY A 887 62.29 -15.91 -31.81
N ALA A 888 61.64 -15.93 -32.97
CA ALA A 888 61.95 -15.31 -34.28
C ALA A 888 60.66 -15.17 -35.13
N ALA A 889 60.66 -14.38 -36.21
CA ALA A 889 59.49 -14.16 -37.08
C ALA A 889 59.88 -13.83 -38.55
N PRO A 890 58.99 -14.12 -39.52
CA PRO A 890 58.81 -13.33 -40.76
C PRO A 890 57.37 -12.71 -40.83
N LEU A 891 57.12 -11.43 -41.19
CA LEU A 891 57.32 -10.69 -42.47
C LEU A 891 56.25 -11.03 -43.55
N LEU A 892 55.57 -10.12 -44.29
CA LEU A 892 55.55 -8.63 -44.48
C LEU A 892 54.07 -8.14 -44.60
N ALA A 893 53.64 -6.88 -44.39
CA ALA A 893 54.12 -5.51 -44.72
C ALA A 893 53.92 -5.11 -46.21
N TRP A 894 53.91 -3.83 -46.64
CA TRP A 894 54.10 -2.51 -45.99
C TRP A 894 52.81 -2.00 -45.29
N ASN A 895 52.34 -0.74 -45.17
CA ASN A 895 52.67 0.64 -45.61
C ASN A 895 51.74 1.61 -44.78
N ARG A 896 51.91 2.92 -44.52
CA ARG A 896 53.01 3.92 -44.34
C ARG A 896 52.36 5.12 -43.56
N MET A 897 52.98 5.68 -42.50
CA MET A 897 53.84 6.89 -42.44
C MET A 897 53.19 8.26 -42.78
N LEU A 898 53.49 9.39 -42.09
CA LEU A 898 54.04 9.66 -40.73
C LEU A 898 54.04 11.20 -40.42
N GLN A 899 54.48 11.55 -39.20
CA GLN A 899 55.13 12.81 -38.76
C GLN A 899 54.30 14.03 -38.28
N SER A 900 54.95 14.76 -37.36
CA SER A 900 54.60 15.99 -36.63
C SER A 900 55.89 16.88 -36.62
N PRO A 901 56.11 17.92 -35.77
CA PRO A 901 55.23 18.70 -34.87
C PRO A 901 55.46 20.26 -34.93
N ASN A 902 54.85 20.97 -33.97
CA ASN A 902 55.35 22.18 -33.26
C ASN A 902 55.30 23.62 -33.85
N GLN A 903 54.85 24.51 -32.93
CA GLN A 903 55.49 25.77 -32.45
C GLN A 903 55.00 27.20 -32.84
N PHE A 904 55.09 28.04 -31.80
CA PHE A 904 55.09 29.52 -31.67
C PHE A 904 53.83 30.40 -31.82
N GLN A 905 53.75 31.33 -30.85
CA GLN A 905 52.92 32.55 -30.72
C GLN A 905 53.86 33.78 -30.84
N PRO A 906 53.47 35.04 -30.51
CA PRO A 906 52.24 35.83 -30.73
C PRO A 906 52.54 37.21 -31.39
N ALA A 907 51.50 38.02 -31.67
CA ALA A 907 51.63 39.49 -31.74
C ALA A 907 50.30 40.22 -31.43
N GLN A 908 50.39 41.45 -30.91
CA GLN A 908 49.30 42.44 -30.76
C GLN A 908 49.74 43.77 -31.42
N TYR A 909 48.81 44.65 -31.83
CA TYR A 909 48.70 46.05 -31.32
C TYR A 909 47.52 46.86 -31.91
N GLN A 910 47.23 47.99 -31.25
CA GLN A 910 46.30 49.14 -31.44
C GLN A 910 45.88 49.54 -32.89
N GLY A 911 44.84 50.36 -33.20
CA GLY A 911 43.87 51.25 -32.49
C GLY A 911 42.88 51.90 -33.53
N LEU A 912 42.13 53.02 -33.37
CA LEU A 912 41.73 53.87 -32.22
C LEU A 912 40.66 54.97 -32.64
N GLY A 913 39.39 54.93 -32.17
CA GLY A 913 38.39 56.03 -32.23
C GLY A 913 37.72 56.37 -33.60
N PRO A 914 36.79 57.37 -33.71
CA PRO A 914 36.19 58.27 -32.69
C PRO A 914 34.62 58.23 -32.61
N MET A 915 33.97 59.21 -31.96
CA MET A 915 32.51 59.28 -31.68
C MET A 915 31.71 60.28 -32.55
N GLY A 916 30.36 60.18 -32.56
CA GLY A 916 29.45 61.24 -33.05
C GLY A 916 27.94 61.04 -32.80
N TYR A 917 27.31 61.99 -32.10
CA TYR A 917 25.89 62.40 -32.11
C TYR A 917 25.87 63.91 -32.52
N PRO A 918 24.73 64.62 -32.79
CA PRO A 918 23.31 64.23 -32.80
C PRO A 918 22.56 64.66 -34.11
N GLN A 919 21.22 64.51 -34.19
CA GLN A 919 20.24 65.61 -34.48
C GLN A 919 18.77 65.17 -34.74
N ARG A 920 17.87 66.13 -34.50
CA ARG A 920 16.46 66.36 -34.93
C ARG A 920 16.41 67.88 -35.30
N PRO A 921 15.39 68.48 -35.98
CA PRO A 921 13.94 68.21 -35.84
C PRO A 921 13.07 68.45 -37.11
N GLU A 922 11.75 68.62 -36.90
CA GLU A 922 10.73 69.29 -37.75
C GLU A 922 10.37 68.69 -39.13
N ASP A 923 9.10 68.53 -39.53
CA ASP A 923 7.79 68.78 -38.86
C ASP A 923 6.75 67.69 -39.32
N ARG A 924 5.45 67.80 -39.64
CA ARG A 924 4.43 68.87 -39.77
C ARG A 924 3.00 68.33 -39.48
N MET A 925 2.07 69.27 -39.37
CA MET A 925 0.60 69.25 -39.18
C MET A 925 -0.19 68.39 -40.21
N ASP A 926 -1.46 68.01 -39.98
CA ASP A 926 -2.53 68.82 -39.36
C ASP A 926 -3.59 68.08 -38.50
N ARG A 927 -4.50 68.85 -37.89
CA ARG A 927 -5.52 68.49 -36.88
C ARG A 927 -6.94 68.45 -37.45
N GLY A 928 -7.85 67.72 -36.78
CA GLY A 928 -9.30 67.89 -36.95
C GLY A 928 -10.11 67.31 -35.79
N ARG A 929 -11.00 68.10 -35.17
CA ARG A 929 -11.89 67.65 -34.06
C ARG A 929 -13.15 68.52 -33.91
N GLN A 930 -14.28 68.06 -34.45
CA GLN A 930 -15.67 68.48 -34.15
C GLN A 930 -16.54 67.20 -34.21
N VAL A 931 -17.42 66.86 -33.26
CA VAL A 931 -18.62 67.53 -32.70
C VAL A 931 -19.82 67.45 -33.66
N GLY A 932 -20.89 66.75 -33.26
CA GLY A 932 -22.18 66.71 -33.99
C GLY A 932 -23.03 65.44 -33.80
N THR A 933 -23.94 65.44 -32.82
CA THR A 933 -25.18 64.63 -32.79
C THR A 933 -26.34 65.48 -33.38
N PRO A 934 -27.62 65.05 -33.55
CA PRO A 934 -28.32 63.87 -33.00
C PRO A 934 -29.36 63.19 -33.95
N SER A 935 -30.35 62.49 -33.36
CA SER A 935 -31.68 62.07 -33.92
C SER A 935 -31.70 60.79 -34.80
N VAL A 936 -32.75 59.92 -34.80
CA VAL A 936 -34.04 59.92 -34.05
C VAL A 936 -34.69 58.50 -33.94
N LEU A 937 -35.43 58.23 -32.84
CA LEU A 937 -36.52 57.24 -32.53
C LEU A 937 -36.54 55.80 -33.18
N HIS A 938 -36.69 54.67 -32.45
CA HIS A 938 -37.87 54.13 -31.68
C HIS A 938 -39.18 53.93 -32.49
N PRO A 939 -40.14 53.04 -32.07
CA PRO A 939 -40.01 51.70 -31.43
C PRO A 939 -41.14 50.66 -31.79
N SER A 940 -40.97 49.38 -31.43
CA SER A 940 -42.04 48.38 -31.16
C SER A 940 -41.41 47.13 -30.49
N LYS A 941 -41.92 46.40 -29.48
CA LYS A 941 -43.21 46.24 -28.75
C LYS A 941 -44.37 45.62 -29.57
N ALA A 942 -45.05 44.54 -29.14
CA ALA A 942 -44.83 43.65 -27.97
C ALA A 942 -45.40 42.21 -28.21
N PRO A 943 -46.11 41.46 -27.31
CA PRO A 943 -45.99 39.99 -27.27
C PRO A 943 -47.26 39.22 -27.70
N LEU A 944 -47.21 37.89 -27.63
CA LEU A 944 -48.39 37.03 -27.47
C LEU A 944 -48.12 35.90 -26.46
N LEU A 945 -49.17 35.44 -25.78
CA LEU A 945 -49.11 34.37 -24.77
C LEU A 945 -49.45 33.00 -25.39
N GLY A 946 -48.93 31.93 -24.80
CA GLY A 946 -49.31 30.56 -25.10
C GLY A 946 -48.98 29.63 -23.94
N ALA A 947 -49.96 29.35 -23.08
CA ALA A 947 -49.87 28.35 -22.02
C ALA A 947 -51.07 27.41 -22.12
N VAL A 948 -50.89 26.11 -21.83
CA VAL A 948 -51.81 25.18 -21.13
C VAL A 948 -51.39 23.72 -21.36
N LYS A 949 -51.10 23.04 -20.24
CA LYS A 949 -51.31 21.62 -19.85
C LYS A 949 -51.33 20.48 -20.91
N ARG A 950 -50.71 19.37 -20.45
CA ARG A 950 -50.98 17.94 -20.77
C ARG A 950 -50.53 17.48 -22.17
N GLU A 951 -50.24 16.19 -22.35
CA GLU A 951 -50.32 15.07 -21.37
C GLU A 951 -48.99 14.76 -20.67
#